data_AF-A0A7J9WDJ6-F1
#
_entry.id   AF-A0A7J9WDJ6-F1
#
_cell.length_a   1.000
_cell.length_b   1.000
_cell.length_c   1.000
_cell.angle_alpha   90.00
_cell.angle_beta   90.00
_cell.angle_gamma   90.00
#
_symmetry.space_group_name_H-M   'P 1'
#
loop_
_entity.id
_entity.type
_entity.pdbx_description
1 polymer ?
#
loop_
_entity_poly.entity_id
_entity_poly.type
_entity_poly.pdbx_seq_one_letter_code
_entity_poly.pdbx_strand_id
1 'polypeptide(L)'
;MIICQVCGYQNEDDDTFCGGCPAYLPHSGVRVDDDLQPIAEEPDPELEPGDSGGLIRRVKEMVGMESDAAPAGAVLVQEGPTETETEIAEATATAQLAEVEAKAREEEARQAREAERKAREEAAARAAAEQQARDEADAAARSRAEAEERARAEAQAKAKAEAEERERQAAAERAEAEARAKALREAEERAAAQRRAREAAEAAAAAEQEEAERARKEAEVAARREAEERARREAQAQAEAEEEARRRAENAAREREEAERKAEEEANRRAAEKAEAERKAEQQARRRAEEEERARQAAEKRAEEERLAREKAEKEAAEAAERARRAAAMVAKAPAPAPARARTGAARAPAVAAAAAPAAAATGAAVGTPAAVKPTEQRPVAPPPRPPKGKTPPSRRAEPGDIICGHCGEPNRPERKFCRRCATSLAEAEVVKIPLWRRMFTRKKKTVAVGERPGRAGRDGSKAPARHRVTKGARTIVRWFVALVLIAMMLFTIAGALGVGPGRGFIKDKLSSITERVRGVVAPQIDPVNPHRASSSSETSGHPADHAIDGFDNTHWASGVEVSARPALTMTFAEPVDLARVGFHSGASGDAFRKQARPKEIRLLFPDGTRSDLQLKDVPDFQTFNIDATRARQVRLLVRSVHPGS
;
A
#
# COMPACT_ATOMS: atom_id res chain seq x y z
N MET A 1 -33.49 -1.66 -40.74
CA MET A 1 -33.30 -2.64 -39.64
C MET A 1 -34.37 -3.73 -39.68
N ILE A 2 -34.07 -5.01 -39.39
CA ILE A 2 -35.06 -6.12 -39.47
C ILE A 2 -35.61 -6.53 -38.10
N ILE A 3 -36.92 -6.40 -37.87
CA ILE A 3 -37.61 -6.90 -36.67
C ILE A 3 -38.11 -8.34 -36.91
N CYS A 4 -37.74 -9.28 -36.04
CA CYS A 4 -38.18 -10.68 -36.13
C CYS A 4 -39.59 -10.89 -35.54
N GLN A 5 -40.54 -11.35 -36.34
CA GLN A 5 -41.93 -11.58 -35.90
C GLN A 5 -42.08 -12.70 -34.87
N VAL A 6 -41.15 -13.66 -34.81
CA VAL A 6 -41.24 -14.83 -33.90
C VAL A 6 -40.88 -14.50 -32.45
N CYS A 7 -40.06 -13.46 -32.21
CA CYS A 7 -39.61 -13.13 -30.85
C CYS A 7 -39.33 -11.64 -30.58
N GLY A 8 -39.66 -10.73 -31.51
CA GLY A 8 -39.46 -9.28 -31.37
C GLY A 8 -38.01 -8.79 -31.43
N TYR A 9 -37.02 -9.68 -31.57
CA TYR A 9 -35.61 -9.30 -31.63
C TYR A 9 -35.31 -8.48 -32.89
N GLN A 10 -34.57 -7.38 -32.72
CA GLN A 10 -34.14 -6.48 -33.80
C GLN A 10 -32.78 -6.93 -34.35
N ASN A 11 -32.63 -6.97 -35.67
CA ASN A 11 -31.50 -7.56 -36.39
C ASN A 11 -30.92 -6.55 -37.39
N GLU A 12 -29.66 -6.76 -37.78
CA GLU A 12 -28.97 -5.99 -38.83
C GLU A 12 -29.59 -6.35 -40.20
N ASP A 13 -29.59 -5.45 -41.19
CA ASP A 13 -30.33 -5.67 -42.45
C ASP A 13 -29.74 -6.75 -43.37
N ASP A 14 -28.51 -7.19 -43.07
CA ASP A 14 -27.79 -8.32 -43.64
C ASP A 14 -27.96 -9.64 -42.86
N ASP A 15 -28.63 -9.64 -41.71
CA ASP A 15 -28.80 -10.84 -40.90
C ASP A 15 -29.74 -11.87 -41.56
N THR A 16 -29.23 -13.06 -41.85
CA THR A 16 -30.00 -14.18 -42.42
C THR A 16 -30.88 -14.89 -41.38
N PHE A 17 -30.42 -14.97 -40.13
CA PHE A 17 -31.11 -15.63 -39.02
C PHE A 17 -31.18 -14.75 -37.77
N CYS A 18 -32.29 -14.85 -37.05
CA CYS A 18 -32.59 -14.03 -35.88
C CYS A 18 -31.54 -14.20 -34.75
N GLY A 19 -31.23 -13.10 -34.05
CA GLY A 19 -30.32 -13.14 -32.89
C GLY A 19 -30.93 -13.70 -31.61
N GLY A 20 -32.25 -13.63 -31.47
CA GLY A 20 -32.99 -14.07 -30.28
C GLY A 20 -33.53 -15.49 -30.32
N CYS A 21 -33.76 -16.05 -31.52
CA CYS A 21 -34.30 -17.40 -31.76
C CYS A 21 -33.76 -17.96 -33.10
N PRO A 22 -33.86 -19.26 -33.41
CA PRO A 22 -33.29 -19.83 -34.65
C PRO A 22 -34.12 -19.56 -35.94
N ALA A 23 -34.96 -18.51 -35.96
CA ALA A 23 -35.85 -18.21 -37.09
C ALA A 23 -35.10 -17.58 -38.30
N TYR A 24 -35.56 -17.91 -39.51
CA TYR A 24 -35.00 -17.45 -40.78
C TYR A 24 -35.65 -16.13 -41.22
N LEU A 25 -34.87 -15.04 -41.15
CA LEU A 25 -35.39 -13.67 -41.27
C LEU A 25 -36.03 -13.32 -42.62
N PRO A 26 -35.57 -13.83 -43.78
CA PRO A 26 -36.25 -13.61 -45.06
C PRO A 26 -37.69 -14.14 -45.15
N HIS A 27 -38.12 -14.99 -44.21
CA HIS A 27 -39.51 -15.43 -44.08
C HIS A 27 -40.23 -14.83 -42.85
N SER A 28 -39.50 -14.36 -41.83
CA SER A 28 -40.06 -13.97 -40.53
C SER A 28 -39.64 -12.57 -40.04
N GLY A 29 -39.42 -11.61 -40.95
CA GLY A 29 -38.84 -10.29 -40.63
C GLY A 29 -39.46 -9.11 -41.41
N VAL A 30 -39.37 -7.89 -40.84
CA VAL A 30 -39.93 -6.62 -41.38
C VAL A 30 -38.94 -5.46 -41.23
N ARG A 31 -38.90 -4.46 -42.14
CA ARG A 31 -37.89 -3.36 -42.22
C ARG A 31 -38.43 -1.93 -41.93
N VAL A 32 -37.56 -1.01 -41.45
CA VAL A 32 -37.83 0.40 -40.99
C VAL A 32 -36.56 1.31 -41.05
N ASP A 33 -36.71 2.66 -41.18
CA ASP A 33 -35.68 3.75 -41.40
C ASP A 33 -36.05 5.13 -40.69
N ASP A 34 -35.12 6.09 -40.38
CA ASP A 34 -35.35 7.34 -39.55
C ASP A 34 -34.23 8.48 -39.56
N ASP A 35 -34.48 9.81 -39.24
CA ASP A 35 -33.47 10.95 -39.17
C ASP A 35 -33.91 12.39 -38.58
N LEU A 36 -33.02 13.29 -38.04
CA LEU A 36 -33.06 14.83 -37.81
C LEU A 36 -32.49 15.54 -36.48
N GLN A 37 -32.22 16.89 -36.47
CA GLN A 37 -31.69 17.78 -35.34
C GLN A 37 -32.07 19.34 -35.34
N PRO A 38 -31.81 20.18 -34.26
CA PRO A 38 -32.21 21.63 -34.09
C PRO A 38 -31.11 22.74 -33.75
N ILE A 39 -31.49 24.02 -33.42
CA ILE A 39 -30.71 25.32 -33.49
C ILE A 39 -30.77 26.22 -32.17
N ALA A 40 -30.01 27.37 -32.03
CA ALA A 40 -29.89 28.29 -30.84
C ALA A 40 -29.60 29.82 -31.13
N GLU A 41 -29.63 30.76 -30.13
CA GLU A 41 -29.50 32.27 -30.28
C GLU A 41 -29.01 33.07 -29.00
N GLU A 42 -28.88 34.44 -29.01
CA GLU A 42 -27.98 35.32 -28.15
C GLU A 42 -28.62 36.55 -27.36
N PRO A 43 -27.88 37.38 -26.54
CA PRO A 43 -28.38 38.50 -25.67
C PRO A 43 -27.83 39.97 -25.88
N ASP A 44 -28.13 40.93 -24.96
CA ASP A 44 -28.19 42.43 -25.10
C ASP A 44 -27.29 43.27 -24.08
N PRO A 45 -27.01 44.61 -24.23
CA PRO A 45 -25.95 45.38 -23.49
C PRO A 45 -26.39 46.52 -22.49
N GLU A 46 -25.45 47.37 -22.00
CA GLU A 46 -25.52 48.18 -20.74
C GLU A 46 -25.08 49.70 -20.86
N LEU A 47 -25.04 50.50 -19.75
CA LEU A 47 -25.01 52.00 -19.70
C LEU A 47 -23.92 52.68 -18.82
N GLU A 48 -23.72 54.01 -18.98
CA GLU A 48 -22.64 54.88 -18.42
C GLU A 48 -23.08 55.93 -17.33
N PRO A 49 -22.15 56.44 -16.46
CA PRO A 49 -22.38 57.52 -15.46
C PRO A 49 -21.65 58.88 -15.76
N GLY A 50 -21.68 59.88 -14.84
CA GLY A 50 -21.38 61.30 -15.13
C GLY A 50 -20.49 62.16 -14.17
N ASP A 51 -20.97 63.38 -13.85
CA ASP A 51 -20.20 64.66 -13.78
C ASP A 51 -19.77 65.19 -12.38
N SER A 52 -18.75 66.08 -12.36
CA SER A 52 -18.56 67.12 -11.33
C SER A 52 -17.69 68.31 -11.82
N GLY A 53 -18.12 69.55 -11.59
CA GLY A 53 -17.54 70.77 -12.18
C GLY A 53 -16.63 71.64 -11.29
N GLY A 54 -16.02 72.69 -11.86
CA GLY A 54 -15.03 73.58 -11.21
C GLY A 54 -15.36 75.09 -11.23
N LEU A 55 -14.91 75.82 -10.20
CA LEU A 55 -15.42 77.16 -9.84
C LEU A 55 -14.58 78.37 -10.32
N ILE A 56 -13.55 78.20 -11.15
CA ILE A 56 -12.57 79.26 -11.46
C ILE A 56 -12.69 79.77 -12.91
N ARG A 57 -13.69 80.64 -13.16
CA ARG A 57 -13.76 81.46 -14.40
C ARG A 57 -14.63 82.72 -14.26
N ARG A 58 -14.33 83.63 -13.31
CA ARG A 58 -15.07 84.91 -13.21
C ARG A 58 -14.35 86.13 -12.62
N VAL A 59 -13.02 86.21 -12.73
CA VAL A 59 -12.26 87.46 -12.48
C VAL A 59 -11.27 87.68 -13.63
N LYS A 60 -11.80 88.10 -14.79
CA LYS A 60 -11.01 88.62 -15.93
C LYS A 60 -11.87 89.52 -16.83
N GLU A 61 -12.47 90.53 -16.21
CA GLU A 61 -13.18 91.65 -16.86
C GLU A 61 -13.05 92.87 -15.92
N MET A 62 -13.00 94.08 -16.48
CA MET A 62 -12.56 95.34 -15.85
C MET A 62 -11.06 95.42 -15.47
N VAL A 63 -10.23 95.90 -16.40
CA VAL A 63 -9.75 97.30 -16.44
C VAL A 63 -9.47 97.63 -17.90
N GLY A 64 -10.00 98.75 -18.40
CA GLY A 64 -9.65 99.34 -19.68
C GLY A 64 -9.20 100.79 -19.47
N MET A 65 -8.28 101.27 -20.30
CA MET A 65 -7.83 102.67 -20.33
C MET A 65 -8.47 103.37 -21.53
N GLU A 66 -8.73 104.68 -21.45
CA GLU A 66 -8.18 105.74 -22.33
C GLU A 66 -8.90 107.11 -22.12
N SER A 67 -8.39 108.15 -22.79
CA SER A 67 -8.64 109.60 -22.65
C SER A 67 -10.10 110.05 -22.95
N ASP A 68 -10.60 111.22 -22.55
CA ASP A 68 -10.14 112.56 -23.00
C ASP A 68 -10.87 113.77 -22.34
N ALA A 69 -10.27 114.97 -22.48
CA ALA A 69 -10.86 116.33 -22.50
C ALA A 69 -11.65 116.95 -21.30
N ALA A 70 -11.86 118.27 -21.39
CA ALA A 70 -12.49 119.20 -20.41
C ALA A 70 -13.44 120.18 -21.19
N PRO A 71 -13.97 121.35 -20.69
CA PRO A 71 -13.89 122.02 -19.38
C PRO A 71 -15.21 122.71 -18.87
N ALA A 72 -15.10 123.55 -17.81
CA ALA A 72 -15.75 124.89 -17.61
C ALA A 72 -16.63 125.14 -16.36
N GLY A 73 -16.40 126.31 -15.71
CA GLY A 73 -17.28 127.01 -14.74
C GLY A 73 -17.18 126.63 -13.25
N ALA A 74 -17.37 127.53 -12.26
CA ALA A 74 -17.47 129.00 -12.29
C ALA A 74 -17.32 129.70 -10.89
N VAL A 75 -16.44 130.72 -10.80
CA VAL A 75 -16.65 132.08 -10.20
C VAL A 75 -16.72 132.30 -8.65
N LEU A 76 -16.33 133.54 -8.25
CA LEU A 76 -16.38 134.27 -6.95
C LEU A 76 -15.05 134.30 -6.13
N VAL A 77 -14.51 135.44 -5.62
CA VAL A 77 -14.74 136.91 -5.80
C VAL A 77 -13.45 137.71 -5.43
N GLN A 78 -13.37 139.01 -5.79
CA GLN A 78 -12.24 139.97 -5.58
C GLN A 78 -12.38 140.83 -4.29
N GLU A 79 -11.63 141.89 -3.91
CA GLU A 79 -10.65 142.82 -4.57
C GLU A 79 -9.23 142.71 -3.95
N GLY A 80 -8.35 143.69 -3.64
CA GLY A 80 -8.25 145.18 -3.58
C GLY A 80 -7.19 145.56 -2.49
N PRO A 81 -6.40 146.67 -2.49
CA PRO A 81 -6.67 148.02 -3.02
C PRO A 81 -5.48 148.70 -3.78
N THR A 82 -5.56 150.03 -4.02
CA THR A 82 -4.53 150.89 -4.67
C THR A 82 -4.51 152.33 -4.09
N GLU A 83 -3.32 152.98 -4.08
CA GLU A 83 -3.01 154.43 -4.34
C GLU A 83 -3.85 155.58 -3.71
N THR A 84 -3.40 156.82 -3.43
CA THR A 84 -2.10 157.55 -3.30
C THR A 84 -2.43 158.93 -2.70
N GLU A 85 -1.51 159.62 -2.00
CA GLU A 85 -1.62 161.08 -1.74
C GLU A 85 -0.23 161.76 -1.61
N THR A 86 -0.18 163.10 -1.62
CA THR A 86 0.90 163.86 -2.29
C THR A 86 1.77 164.78 -1.41
N GLU A 87 3.01 164.99 -1.90
CA GLU A 87 3.90 166.18 -1.83
C GLU A 87 4.09 167.02 -0.54
N ILE A 88 5.35 167.32 -0.20
CA ILE A 88 5.86 168.69 0.08
C ILE A 88 7.40 168.72 0.14
N ALA A 89 7.99 169.83 -0.35
CA ALA A 89 9.38 170.30 -0.15
C ALA A 89 10.57 169.48 -0.72
N GLU A 90 10.98 169.81 -1.96
CA GLU A 90 12.36 169.61 -2.43
C GLU A 90 13.34 170.61 -1.78
N ALA A 91 14.55 170.16 -1.39
CA ALA A 91 15.80 170.95 -1.35
C ALA A 91 17.00 170.14 -0.84
N THR A 92 16.79 169.19 0.08
CA THR A 92 17.85 168.34 0.67
C THR A 92 17.88 166.91 0.12
N ALA A 93 16.90 166.55 -0.71
CA ALA A 93 16.64 165.18 -1.14
C ALA A 93 17.79 164.55 -1.95
N THR A 94 18.48 165.29 -2.81
CA THR A 94 19.49 164.73 -3.74
C THR A 94 20.73 164.17 -3.06
N ALA A 95 21.12 164.67 -1.89
CA ALA A 95 22.21 164.08 -1.11
C ALA A 95 21.74 162.82 -0.35
N GLN A 96 20.53 162.85 0.22
CA GLN A 96 20.01 161.76 1.03
C GLN A 96 19.52 160.58 0.19
N LEU A 97 18.95 160.83 -0.99
CA LEU A 97 18.62 159.78 -1.98
C LEU A 97 19.89 159.07 -2.45
N ALA A 98 20.98 159.77 -2.73
CA ALA A 98 22.25 159.15 -3.11
C ALA A 98 22.81 158.25 -1.99
N GLU A 99 22.67 158.63 -0.72
CA GLU A 99 23.08 157.81 0.43
C GLU A 99 22.15 156.60 0.65
N VAL A 100 20.83 156.77 0.46
CA VAL A 100 19.83 155.70 0.55
C VAL A 100 19.99 154.70 -0.60
N GLU A 101 20.24 155.16 -1.83
CA GLU A 101 20.56 154.30 -2.97
C GLU A 101 21.89 153.56 -2.77
N ALA A 102 22.92 154.22 -2.22
CA ALA A 102 24.17 153.56 -1.90
C ALA A 102 23.98 152.43 -0.86
N LYS A 103 23.21 152.69 0.19
CA LYS A 103 22.86 151.68 1.21
C LYS A 103 21.96 150.57 0.66
N ALA A 104 21.01 150.90 -0.22
CA ALA A 104 20.18 149.90 -0.89
C ALA A 104 21.02 148.99 -1.79
N ARG A 105 21.98 149.53 -2.53
CA ARG A 105 22.93 148.74 -3.36
C ARG A 105 23.92 147.95 -2.50
N GLU A 106 24.33 148.45 -1.33
CA GLU A 106 25.14 147.70 -0.37
C GLU A 106 24.35 146.53 0.24
N GLU A 107 23.09 146.76 0.60
CA GLU A 107 22.20 145.72 1.12
C GLU A 107 21.84 144.70 0.03
N GLU A 108 21.53 145.13 -1.19
CA GLU A 108 21.34 144.25 -2.35
C GLU A 108 22.60 143.41 -2.62
N ALA A 109 23.79 144.02 -2.61
CA ALA A 109 25.05 143.29 -2.75
C ALA A 109 25.31 142.32 -1.59
N ARG A 110 24.87 142.63 -0.37
CA ARG A 110 24.92 141.73 0.78
C ARG A 110 23.93 140.57 0.64
N GLN A 111 22.70 140.84 0.24
CA GLN A 111 21.66 139.84 -0.02
C GLN A 111 22.08 138.92 -1.17
N ALA A 112 22.65 139.46 -2.25
CA ALA A 112 23.22 138.69 -3.36
C ALA A 112 24.37 137.77 -2.91
N ARG A 113 25.30 138.26 -2.09
CA ARG A 113 26.38 137.43 -1.49
C ARG A 113 25.84 136.37 -0.54
N GLU A 114 24.79 136.65 0.21
CA GLU A 114 24.16 135.66 1.10
C GLU A 114 23.38 134.60 0.31
N ALA A 115 22.68 135.00 -0.76
CA ALA A 115 22.01 134.09 -1.69
C ALA A 115 23.01 133.23 -2.46
N GLU A 116 24.12 133.81 -2.94
CA GLU A 116 25.21 133.07 -3.58
C GLU A 116 25.85 132.07 -2.61
N ARG A 117 26.09 132.47 -1.36
CA ARG A 117 26.57 131.56 -0.32
C ARG A 117 25.59 130.42 -0.07
N LYS A 118 24.31 130.71 0.13
CA LYS A 118 23.26 129.68 0.33
C LYS A 118 23.15 128.74 -0.86
N ALA A 119 23.21 129.25 -2.09
CA ALA A 119 23.21 128.44 -3.30
C ALA A 119 24.47 127.56 -3.42
N ARG A 120 25.65 128.07 -3.04
CA ARG A 120 26.90 127.28 -2.96
C ARG A 120 26.83 126.21 -1.86
N GLU A 121 26.30 126.55 -0.69
CA GLU A 121 26.09 125.62 0.45
C GLU A 121 25.07 124.53 0.09
N GLU A 122 23.96 124.87 -0.57
CA GLU A 122 22.95 123.92 -1.03
C GLU A 122 23.47 123.04 -2.18
N ALA A 123 24.21 123.61 -3.14
CA ALA A 123 24.86 122.84 -4.20
C ALA A 123 25.90 121.86 -3.65
N ALA A 124 26.70 122.28 -2.65
CA ALA A 124 27.64 121.40 -1.95
C ALA A 124 26.91 120.30 -1.16
N ALA A 125 25.81 120.61 -0.47
CA ALA A 125 24.98 119.61 0.22
C ALA A 125 24.35 118.61 -0.74
N ARG A 126 23.83 119.07 -1.89
CA ARG A 126 23.29 118.21 -2.96
C ARG A 126 24.38 117.30 -3.54
N ALA A 127 25.57 117.83 -3.83
CA ALA A 127 26.69 117.04 -4.34
C ALA A 127 27.22 116.02 -3.30
N ALA A 128 27.26 116.39 -2.01
CA ALA A 128 27.64 115.48 -0.93
C ALA A 128 26.61 114.35 -0.74
N ALA A 129 25.31 114.67 -0.80
CA ALA A 129 24.24 113.67 -0.75
C ALA A 129 24.24 112.74 -1.97
N GLU A 130 24.51 113.26 -3.17
CA GLU A 130 24.66 112.44 -4.37
C GLU A 130 25.89 111.53 -4.28
N GLN A 131 27.03 112.03 -3.78
CA GLN A 131 28.22 111.22 -3.55
C GLN A 131 27.98 110.12 -2.50
N GLN A 132 27.34 110.45 -1.37
CA GLN A 132 26.96 109.45 -0.36
C GLN A 132 26.02 108.39 -0.95
N ALA A 133 25.01 108.77 -1.73
CA ALA A 133 24.09 107.83 -2.38
C ALA A 133 24.82 106.93 -3.39
N ARG A 134 25.82 107.45 -4.10
CA ARG A 134 26.71 106.66 -4.98
C ARG A 134 27.54 105.67 -4.15
N ASP A 135 28.22 106.12 -3.10
CA ASP A 135 29.07 105.28 -2.25
C ASP A 135 28.27 104.17 -1.51
N GLU A 136 27.05 104.48 -1.06
CA GLU A 136 26.12 103.50 -0.49
C GLU A 136 25.62 102.49 -1.52
N ALA A 137 25.27 102.92 -2.74
CA ALA A 137 24.88 102.03 -3.82
C ALA A 137 26.02 101.09 -4.24
N ASP A 138 27.26 101.62 -4.31
CA ASP A 138 28.47 100.88 -4.62
C ASP A 138 28.83 99.87 -3.51
N ALA A 139 28.67 100.25 -2.24
CA ALA A 139 28.83 99.34 -1.10
C ALA A 139 27.77 98.23 -1.10
N ALA A 140 26.51 98.56 -1.41
CA ALA A 140 25.42 97.59 -1.55
C ALA A 140 25.65 96.65 -2.75
N ALA A 141 26.20 97.14 -3.86
CA ALA A 141 26.55 96.33 -5.03
C ALA A 141 27.69 95.35 -4.70
N ARG A 142 28.77 95.81 -4.05
CA ARG A 142 29.88 94.95 -3.59
C ARG A 142 29.38 93.87 -2.60
N SER A 143 28.58 94.26 -1.61
CA SER A 143 27.98 93.35 -0.63
C SER A 143 27.10 92.26 -1.28
N ARG A 144 26.29 92.62 -2.29
CA ARG A 144 25.50 91.67 -3.08
C ARG A 144 26.37 90.73 -3.92
N ALA A 145 27.43 91.23 -4.55
CA ALA A 145 28.36 90.42 -5.33
C ALA A 145 29.11 89.40 -4.44
N GLU A 146 29.62 89.82 -3.28
CA GLU A 146 30.23 88.91 -2.31
C GLU A 146 29.25 87.87 -1.77
N ALA A 147 27.99 88.25 -1.50
CA ALA A 147 26.96 87.32 -1.06
C ALA A 147 26.62 86.29 -2.15
N GLU A 148 26.55 86.72 -3.42
CA GLU A 148 26.29 85.81 -4.54
C GLU A 148 27.49 84.88 -4.80
N GLU A 149 28.73 85.38 -4.72
CA GLU A 149 29.93 84.54 -4.83
C GLU A 149 29.99 83.49 -3.72
N ARG A 150 29.73 83.88 -2.47
CA ARG A 150 29.65 82.95 -1.32
C ARG A 150 28.55 81.90 -1.53
N ALA A 151 27.35 82.30 -1.98
CA ALA A 151 26.26 81.39 -2.27
C ALA A 151 26.58 80.41 -3.42
N ARG A 152 27.27 80.89 -4.47
CA ARG A 152 27.76 80.05 -5.57
C ARG A 152 28.84 79.06 -5.09
N ALA A 153 29.77 79.50 -4.24
CA ALA A 153 30.81 78.66 -3.66
C ALA A 153 30.25 77.60 -2.71
N GLU A 154 29.29 77.95 -1.84
CA GLU A 154 28.60 77.02 -0.96
C GLU A 154 27.79 75.99 -1.77
N ALA A 155 27.06 76.42 -2.80
CA ALA A 155 26.32 75.54 -3.68
C ALA A 155 27.25 74.56 -4.44
N GLN A 156 28.41 75.01 -4.91
CA GLN A 156 29.41 74.15 -5.55
C GLN A 156 30.05 73.17 -4.56
N ALA A 157 30.39 73.62 -3.35
CA ALA A 157 30.92 72.77 -2.30
C ALA A 157 29.93 71.67 -1.89
N LYS A 158 28.64 72.04 -1.71
CA LYS A 158 27.55 71.10 -1.43
C LYS A 158 27.32 70.13 -2.58
N ALA A 159 27.24 70.60 -3.82
CA ALA A 159 27.07 69.73 -4.99
C ALA A 159 28.24 68.75 -5.15
N LYS A 160 29.47 69.17 -4.86
CA LYS A 160 30.65 68.29 -4.85
C LYS A 160 30.56 67.25 -3.73
N ALA A 161 30.18 67.66 -2.51
CA ALA A 161 30.03 66.74 -1.38
C ALA A 161 28.93 65.68 -1.64
N GLU A 162 27.77 66.09 -2.17
CA GLU A 162 26.71 65.17 -2.56
C GLU A 162 27.13 64.23 -3.70
N ALA A 163 27.94 64.71 -4.66
CA ALA A 163 28.47 63.86 -5.73
C ALA A 163 29.48 62.83 -5.19
N GLU A 164 30.38 63.23 -4.30
CA GLU A 164 31.36 62.33 -3.67
C GLU A 164 30.67 61.32 -2.74
N GLU A 165 29.62 61.72 -2.01
CA GLU A 165 28.83 60.79 -1.20
C GLU A 165 28.11 59.76 -2.08
N ARG A 166 27.48 60.19 -3.18
CA ARG A 166 26.85 59.26 -4.15
C ARG A 166 27.86 58.31 -4.79
N GLU A 167 29.08 58.78 -5.10
CA GLU A 167 30.14 57.90 -5.61
C GLU A 167 30.58 56.87 -4.56
N ARG A 168 30.77 57.30 -3.30
CA ARG A 168 31.09 56.41 -2.17
C ARG A 168 29.99 55.38 -1.92
N GLN A 169 28.72 55.78 -1.95
CA GLN A 169 27.55 54.89 -1.84
C GLN A 169 27.53 53.88 -3.01
N ALA A 170 27.62 54.35 -4.26
CA ALA A 170 27.64 53.46 -5.43
C ALA A 170 28.88 52.54 -5.46
N ALA A 171 30.01 52.95 -4.89
CA ALA A 171 31.19 52.09 -4.73
C ALA A 171 30.96 51.01 -3.66
N ALA A 172 30.34 51.35 -2.53
CA ALA A 172 29.96 50.40 -1.48
C ALA A 172 28.92 49.37 -1.98
N GLU A 173 27.89 49.80 -2.70
CA GLU A 173 26.89 48.92 -3.33
C GLU A 173 27.52 47.96 -4.34
N ARG A 174 28.46 48.45 -5.17
CA ARG A 174 29.19 47.60 -6.13
C ARG A 174 30.08 46.57 -5.41
N ALA A 175 30.79 46.98 -4.37
CA ALA A 175 31.61 46.06 -3.56
C ALA A 175 30.76 45.00 -2.83
N GLU A 176 29.59 45.38 -2.31
CA GLU A 176 28.67 44.43 -1.69
C GLU A 176 28.05 43.48 -2.73
N ALA A 177 27.68 43.98 -3.91
CA ALA A 177 27.17 43.16 -5.01
C ALA A 177 28.22 42.14 -5.49
N GLU A 178 29.49 42.54 -5.61
CA GLU A 178 30.60 41.63 -5.94
C GLU A 178 30.82 40.58 -4.84
N ALA A 179 30.85 40.99 -3.57
CA ALA A 179 30.99 40.08 -2.43
C ALA A 179 29.83 39.07 -2.35
N ARG A 180 28.58 39.51 -2.56
CA ARG A 180 27.39 38.65 -2.65
C ARG A 180 27.49 37.69 -3.84
N ALA A 181 27.91 38.16 -5.02
CA ALA A 181 28.08 37.32 -6.21
C ALA A 181 29.18 36.25 -6.02
N LYS A 182 30.29 36.60 -5.35
CA LYS A 182 31.35 35.64 -5.00
C LYS A 182 30.85 34.61 -3.98
N ALA A 183 30.17 35.04 -2.92
CA ALA A 183 29.60 34.15 -1.90
C ALA A 183 28.57 33.17 -2.48
N LEU A 184 27.74 33.63 -3.44
CA LEU A 184 26.81 32.77 -4.18
C LEU A 184 27.55 31.70 -5.00
N ARG A 185 28.59 32.06 -5.76
CA ARG A 185 29.41 31.09 -6.52
C ARG A 185 30.07 30.05 -5.60
N GLU A 186 30.69 30.49 -4.50
CA GLU A 186 31.27 29.57 -3.52
C GLU A 186 30.21 28.65 -2.89
N ALA A 187 28.99 29.14 -2.64
CA ALA A 187 27.89 28.32 -2.13
C ALA A 187 27.38 27.31 -3.18
N GLU A 188 27.27 27.71 -4.44
CA GLU A 188 26.89 26.82 -5.55
C GLU A 188 27.93 25.73 -5.80
N GLU A 189 29.23 26.07 -5.76
CA GLU A 189 30.34 25.12 -5.88
C GLU A 189 30.36 24.12 -4.70
N ARG A 190 30.22 24.61 -3.47
CA ARG A 190 30.10 23.76 -2.27
C ARG A 190 28.88 22.84 -2.35
N ALA A 191 27.73 23.35 -2.82
CA ALA A 191 26.52 22.56 -3.01
C ALA A 191 26.68 21.52 -4.13
N ALA A 192 27.39 21.85 -5.22
CA ALA A 192 27.71 20.90 -6.30
C ALA A 192 28.68 19.81 -5.84
N ALA A 193 29.69 20.16 -5.05
CA ALA A 193 30.60 19.20 -4.42
C ALA A 193 29.85 18.27 -3.43
N GLN A 194 28.95 18.81 -2.61
CA GLN A 194 28.11 17.99 -1.72
C GLN A 194 27.16 17.06 -2.46
N ARG A 195 26.58 17.48 -3.60
CA ARG A 195 25.77 16.58 -4.45
C ARG A 195 26.62 15.45 -5.01
N ARG A 196 27.76 15.75 -5.65
CA ARG A 196 28.69 14.74 -6.17
C ARG A 196 29.19 13.77 -5.09
N ALA A 197 29.44 14.25 -3.87
CA ALA A 197 29.84 13.41 -2.75
C ALA A 197 28.72 12.45 -2.29
N ARG A 198 27.45 12.90 -2.29
CA ARG A 198 26.29 12.04 -2.01
C ARG A 198 26.06 11.02 -3.13
N GLU A 199 26.07 11.47 -4.38
CA GLU A 199 25.95 10.63 -5.58
C GLU A 199 27.03 9.53 -5.60
N ALA A 200 28.28 9.87 -5.25
CA ALA A 200 29.38 8.90 -5.12
C ALA A 200 29.19 7.93 -3.94
N ALA A 201 28.70 8.39 -2.79
CA ALA A 201 28.42 7.53 -1.63
C ALA A 201 27.24 6.58 -1.88
N GLU A 202 26.18 7.06 -2.54
CA GLU A 202 25.03 6.25 -2.97
C GLU A 202 25.45 5.20 -4.02
N ALA A 203 26.31 5.57 -4.97
CA ALA A 203 26.88 4.63 -5.95
C ALA A 203 27.81 3.58 -5.29
N ALA A 204 28.64 3.97 -4.33
CA ALA A 204 29.49 3.04 -3.58
C ALA A 204 28.66 2.05 -2.75
N ALA A 205 27.64 2.54 -2.04
CA ALA A 205 26.72 1.69 -1.30
C ALA A 205 25.94 0.73 -2.23
N ALA A 206 25.51 1.20 -3.41
CA ALA A 206 24.85 0.35 -4.40
C ALA A 206 25.77 -0.75 -4.93
N ALA A 207 27.05 -0.46 -5.17
CA ALA A 207 28.05 -1.44 -5.57
C ALA A 207 28.30 -2.50 -4.48
N GLU A 208 28.42 -2.08 -3.21
CA GLU A 208 28.53 -2.99 -2.06
C GLU A 208 27.31 -3.90 -1.92
N GLN A 209 26.09 -3.38 -2.13
CA GLN A 209 24.88 -4.21 -2.13
C GLN A 209 24.85 -5.20 -3.31
N GLU A 210 25.32 -4.82 -4.51
CA GLU A 210 25.39 -5.74 -5.65
C GLU A 210 26.43 -6.85 -5.42
N GLU A 211 27.60 -6.52 -4.86
CA GLU A 211 28.62 -7.51 -4.48
C GLU A 211 28.10 -8.46 -3.39
N ALA A 212 27.43 -7.93 -2.36
CA ALA A 212 26.79 -8.74 -1.32
C ALA A 212 25.66 -9.62 -1.87
N GLU A 213 24.90 -9.17 -2.87
CA GLU A 213 23.87 -9.98 -3.53
C GLU A 213 24.49 -11.08 -4.40
N ARG A 214 25.58 -10.79 -5.13
CA ARG A 214 26.37 -11.78 -5.89
C ARG A 214 26.94 -12.85 -4.96
N ALA A 215 27.63 -12.45 -3.88
CA ALA A 215 28.18 -13.36 -2.88
C ALA A 215 27.10 -14.25 -2.23
N ARG A 216 25.91 -13.70 -1.93
CA ARG A 216 24.77 -14.49 -1.44
C ARG A 216 24.29 -15.52 -2.45
N LYS A 217 24.16 -15.16 -3.73
CA LYS A 217 23.75 -16.09 -4.80
C LYS A 217 24.77 -17.20 -5.03
N GLU A 218 26.06 -16.87 -5.00
CA GLU A 218 27.14 -17.85 -5.13
C GLU A 218 27.18 -18.80 -3.93
N ALA A 219 26.99 -18.30 -2.71
CA ALA A 219 26.84 -19.11 -1.50
C ALA A 219 25.59 -20.01 -1.54
N GLU A 220 24.45 -19.53 -2.03
CA GLU A 220 23.24 -20.34 -2.22
C GLU A 220 23.46 -21.48 -3.24
N VAL A 221 24.12 -21.18 -4.37
CA VAL A 221 24.47 -22.19 -5.38
C VAL A 221 25.49 -23.20 -4.84
N ALA A 222 26.47 -22.76 -4.04
CA ALA A 222 27.44 -23.65 -3.39
C ALA A 222 26.76 -24.57 -2.37
N ALA A 223 25.97 -24.01 -1.44
CA ALA A 223 25.23 -24.78 -0.44
C ALA A 223 24.24 -25.77 -1.08
N ARG A 224 23.59 -25.39 -2.19
CA ARG A 224 22.73 -26.31 -2.96
C ARG A 224 23.52 -27.45 -3.60
N ARG A 225 24.72 -27.20 -4.12
CA ARG A 225 25.59 -28.26 -4.68
C ARG A 225 26.07 -29.22 -3.60
N GLU A 226 26.50 -28.71 -2.45
CA GLU A 226 26.89 -29.53 -1.30
C GLU A 226 25.72 -30.38 -0.78
N ALA A 227 24.52 -29.79 -0.68
CA ALA A 227 23.32 -30.51 -0.29
C ALA A 227 22.91 -31.60 -1.31
N GLU A 228 23.03 -31.34 -2.62
CA GLU A 228 22.77 -32.35 -3.65
C GLU A 228 23.82 -33.47 -3.63
N GLU A 229 25.10 -33.15 -3.42
CA GLU A 229 26.14 -34.17 -3.30
C GLU A 229 25.96 -35.01 -2.03
N ARG A 230 25.64 -34.39 -0.89
CA ARG A 230 25.29 -35.08 0.35
C ARG A 230 24.10 -36.02 0.14
N ALA A 231 23.02 -35.55 -0.49
CA ALA A 231 21.84 -36.37 -0.79
C ALA A 231 22.17 -37.53 -1.75
N ARG A 232 23.06 -37.32 -2.73
CA ARG A 232 23.55 -38.40 -3.62
C ARG A 232 24.35 -39.45 -2.85
N ARG A 233 25.27 -39.03 -1.97
CA ARG A 233 26.07 -39.94 -1.11
C ARG A 233 25.18 -40.73 -0.14
N GLU A 234 24.20 -40.07 0.49
CA GLU A 234 23.23 -40.72 1.39
C GLU A 234 22.32 -41.71 0.64
N ALA A 235 21.86 -41.37 -0.57
CA ALA A 235 21.08 -42.28 -1.42
C ALA A 235 21.90 -43.48 -1.93
N GLN A 236 23.18 -43.29 -2.25
CA GLN A 236 24.10 -44.38 -2.62
C GLN A 236 24.31 -45.34 -1.44
N ALA A 237 24.60 -44.81 -0.24
CA ALA A 237 24.75 -45.64 0.96
C ALA A 237 23.46 -46.40 1.32
N GLN A 238 22.27 -45.81 1.09
CA GLN A 238 20.99 -46.51 1.24
C GLN A 238 20.81 -47.63 0.21
N ALA A 239 21.14 -47.40 -1.06
CA ALA A 239 21.05 -48.41 -2.11
C ALA A 239 22.02 -49.58 -1.90
N GLU A 240 23.27 -49.30 -1.48
CA GLU A 240 24.25 -50.32 -1.12
C GLU A 240 23.80 -51.14 0.09
N ALA A 241 23.25 -50.49 1.12
CA ALA A 241 22.68 -51.16 2.29
C ALA A 241 21.44 -52.01 1.93
N GLU A 242 20.59 -51.56 1.00
CA GLU A 242 19.44 -52.35 0.51
C GLU A 242 19.89 -53.56 -0.32
N GLU A 243 20.90 -53.41 -1.20
CA GLU A 243 21.47 -54.57 -1.91
C GLU A 243 22.11 -55.56 -0.93
N GLU A 244 22.84 -55.08 0.08
CA GLU A 244 23.43 -55.97 1.08
C GLU A 244 22.36 -56.68 1.92
N ALA A 245 21.31 -55.98 2.37
CA ALA A 245 20.18 -56.60 3.06
C ALA A 245 19.49 -57.65 2.17
N ARG A 246 19.28 -57.35 0.88
CA ARG A 246 18.70 -58.27 -0.10
C ARG A 246 19.58 -59.51 -0.31
N ARG A 247 20.90 -59.35 -0.44
CA ARG A 247 21.87 -60.46 -0.54
C ARG A 247 21.88 -61.32 0.73
N ARG A 248 21.91 -60.70 1.91
CA ARG A 248 21.82 -61.41 3.20
C ARG A 248 20.51 -62.19 3.33
N ALA A 249 19.38 -61.61 2.89
CA ALA A 249 18.08 -62.27 2.88
C ALA A 249 18.01 -63.43 1.89
N GLU A 250 18.56 -63.28 0.67
CA GLU A 250 18.62 -64.35 -0.33
C GLU A 250 19.50 -65.52 0.14
N ASN A 251 20.67 -65.23 0.73
CA ASN A 251 21.54 -66.25 1.31
C ASN A 251 20.85 -66.99 2.46
N ALA A 252 20.23 -66.26 3.41
CA ALA A 252 19.48 -66.87 4.50
C ALA A 252 18.25 -67.67 4.04
N ALA A 253 17.65 -67.33 2.89
CA ALA A 253 16.60 -68.13 2.25
C ALA A 253 17.16 -69.43 1.66
N ARG A 254 18.29 -69.37 0.96
CA ARG A 254 18.99 -70.55 0.41
C ARG A 254 19.46 -71.51 1.51
N GLU A 255 19.98 -70.98 2.62
CA GLU A 255 20.36 -71.76 3.80
C GLU A 255 19.15 -72.46 4.44
N ARG A 256 18.00 -71.78 4.53
CA ARG A 256 16.74 -72.37 5.03
C ARG A 256 16.23 -73.48 4.11
N GLU A 257 16.22 -73.25 2.80
CA GLU A 257 15.80 -74.26 1.82
C GLU A 257 16.72 -75.49 1.87
N GLU A 258 18.03 -75.30 1.96
CA GLU A 258 18.98 -76.42 2.09
C GLU A 258 18.81 -77.16 3.42
N ALA A 259 18.56 -76.47 4.53
CA ALA A 259 18.27 -77.09 5.81
C ALA A 259 16.94 -77.86 5.80
N GLU A 260 15.91 -77.34 5.14
CA GLU A 260 14.61 -77.99 4.97
C GLU A 260 14.73 -79.25 4.11
N ARG A 261 15.41 -79.19 2.95
CA ARG A 261 15.71 -80.39 2.14
C ARG A 261 16.50 -81.45 2.92
N LYS A 262 17.49 -81.05 3.73
CA LYS A 262 18.27 -81.97 4.58
C LYS A 262 17.42 -82.61 5.68
N ALA A 263 16.52 -81.84 6.29
CA ALA A 263 15.57 -82.35 7.28
C ALA A 263 14.54 -83.30 6.66
N GLU A 264 14.07 -83.01 5.45
CA GLU A 264 13.17 -83.89 4.68
C GLU A 264 13.88 -85.19 4.26
N GLU A 265 15.12 -85.11 3.76
CA GLU A 265 15.93 -86.29 3.40
C GLU A 265 16.18 -87.19 4.62
N GLU A 266 16.51 -86.61 5.79
CA GLU A 266 16.64 -87.39 7.03
C GLU A 266 15.30 -87.96 7.50
N ALA A 267 14.20 -87.20 7.43
CA ALA A 267 12.87 -87.69 7.80
C ALA A 267 12.44 -88.86 6.90
N ASN A 268 12.66 -88.75 5.59
CA ASN A 268 12.39 -89.80 4.61
C ASN A 268 13.29 -91.04 4.84
N ARG A 269 14.57 -90.85 5.18
CA ARG A 269 15.47 -91.95 5.56
C ARG A 269 14.96 -92.68 6.81
N ARG A 270 14.67 -91.96 7.89
CA ARG A 270 14.13 -92.53 9.14
C ARG A 270 12.78 -93.23 8.92
N ALA A 271 11.93 -92.70 8.04
CA ALA A 271 10.66 -93.32 7.67
C ALA A 271 10.86 -94.61 6.86
N ALA A 272 11.82 -94.64 5.92
CA ALA A 272 12.16 -95.83 5.15
C ALA A 272 12.77 -96.94 6.04
N GLU A 273 13.70 -96.59 6.93
CA GLU A 273 14.27 -97.46 7.95
C GLU A 273 13.17 -98.07 8.85
N LYS A 274 12.25 -97.24 9.36
CA LYS A 274 11.11 -97.70 10.16
C LYS A 274 10.20 -98.64 9.36
N ALA A 275 9.85 -98.28 8.13
CA ALA A 275 9.00 -99.12 7.28
C ALA A 275 9.69 -100.45 6.89
N GLU A 276 11.01 -100.49 6.76
CA GLU A 276 11.77 -101.74 6.59
C GLU A 276 11.77 -102.58 7.87
N ALA A 277 11.97 -101.96 9.04
CA ALA A 277 11.88 -102.65 10.33
C ALA A 277 10.48 -103.23 10.58
N GLU A 278 9.41 -102.50 10.25
CA GLU A 278 8.02 -102.98 10.34
C GLU A 278 7.76 -104.14 9.37
N ARG A 279 8.20 -104.05 8.11
CA ARG A 279 8.12 -105.17 7.14
C ARG A 279 8.91 -106.40 7.60
N LYS A 280 10.09 -106.22 8.18
CA LYS A 280 10.90 -107.31 8.77
C LYS A 280 10.21 -107.95 9.97
N ALA A 281 9.62 -107.14 10.85
CA ALA A 281 8.85 -107.62 12.00
C ALA A 281 7.59 -108.39 11.56
N GLU A 282 6.85 -107.90 10.56
CA GLU A 282 5.69 -108.58 10.00
C GLU A 282 6.08 -109.92 9.34
N GLN A 283 7.18 -109.95 8.57
CA GLN A 283 7.70 -111.20 8.00
C GLN A 283 8.13 -112.21 9.08
N GLN A 284 8.73 -111.75 10.20
CA GLN A 284 9.06 -112.62 11.33
C GLN A 284 7.80 -113.12 12.05
N ALA A 285 6.78 -112.27 12.22
CA ALA A 285 5.50 -112.65 12.81
C ALA A 285 4.75 -113.69 11.94
N ARG A 286 4.72 -113.49 10.61
CA ARG A 286 4.16 -114.45 9.64
C ARG A 286 4.89 -115.78 9.69
N ARG A 287 6.23 -115.80 9.66
CA ARG A 287 7.03 -117.02 9.79
C ARG A 287 6.75 -117.78 11.09
N ARG A 288 6.68 -117.07 12.22
CA ARG A 288 6.33 -117.67 13.53
C ARG A 288 4.90 -118.23 13.53
N ALA A 289 3.94 -117.54 12.92
CA ALA A 289 2.57 -118.03 12.79
C ALA A 289 2.49 -119.28 11.89
N GLU A 290 3.20 -119.31 10.76
CA GLU A 290 3.32 -120.49 9.90
C GLU A 290 4.01 -121.67 10.61
N GLU A 291 5.05 -121.41 11.41
CA GLU A 291 5.72 -122.42 12.24
C GLU A 291 4.80 -122.96 13.34
N GLU A 292 4.04 -122.08 14.01
CA GLU A 292 3.04 -122.48 15.02
C GLU A 292 1.88 -123.26 14.38
N GLU A 293 1.39 -122.86 13.21
CA GLU A 293 0.35 -123.59 12.48
C GLU A 293 0.85 -124.98 12.05
N ARG A 294 2.06 -125.08 11.49
CA ARG A 294 2.70 -126.36 11.17
C ARG A 294 2.87 -127.24 12.42
N ALA A 295 3.23 -126.66 13.56
CA ALA A 295 3.33 -127.37 14.83
C ALA A 295 1.95 -127.86 15.33
N ARG A 296 0.90 -127.04 15.21
CA ARG A 296 -0.50 -127.40 15.51
C ARG A 296 -0.97 -128.54 14.61
N GLN A 297 -0.81 -128.43 13.29
CA GLN A 297 -1.15 -129.47 12.31
C GLN A 297 -0.37 -130.78 12.57
N ALA A 298 0.90 -130.70 12.97
CA ALA A 298 1.70 -131.88 13.33
C ALA A 298 1.25 -132.52 14.65
N ALA A 299 0.85 -131.72 15.64
CA ALA A 299 0.28 -132.21 16.90
C ALA A 299 -1.11 -132.84 16.69
N GLU A 300 -1.96 -132.25 15.84
CA GLU A 300 -3.27 -132.78 15.47
C GLU A 300 -3.14 -134.11 14.72
N LYS A 301 -2.23 -134.22 13.74
CA LYS A 301 -1.91 -135.49 13.07
C LYS A 301 -1.44 -136.56 14.04
N ARG A 302 -0.55 -136.23 14.99
CA ARG A 302 -0.13 -137.17 16.03
C ARG A 302 -1.27 -137.58 16.96
N ALA A 303 -2.16 -136.66 17.31
CA ALA A 303 -3.34 -136.96 18.12
C ALA A 303 -4.36 -137.83 17.35
N GLU A 304 -4.47 -137.67 16.03
CA GLU A 304 -5.26 -138.53 15.16
C GLU A 304 -4.62 -139.92 14.97
N GLU A 305 -3.31 -140.00 14.76
CA GLU A 305 -2.54 -141.25 14.76
C GLU A 305 -2.68 -141.99 16.09
N GLU A 306 -2.59 -141.29 17.22
CA GLU A 306 -2.80 -141.87 18.55
C GLU A 306 -4.28 -142.28 18.77
N ARG A 307 -5.25 -141.49 18.29
CA ARG A 307 -6.68 -141.84 18.34
C ARG A 307 -6.98 -143.09 17.52
N LEU A 308 -6.42 -143.20 16.32
CA LEU A 308 -6.56 -144.39 15.46
C LEU A 308 -5.82 -145.60 16.04
N ALA A 309 -4.66 -145.41 16.67
CA ALA A 309 -3.96 -146.46 17.39
C ALA A 309 -4.75 -146.94 18.62
N ARG A 310 -5.38 -146.02 19.37
CA ARG A 310 -6.29 -146.33 20.48
C ARG A 310 -7.55 -147.05 20.00
N GLU A 311 -8.20 -146.56 18.95
CA GLU A 311 -9.40 -147.20 18.38
C GLU A 311 -9.07 -148.61 17.83
N LYS A 312 -7.89 -148.77 17.22
CA LYS A 312 -7.37 -150.09 16.83
C LYS A 312 -7.13 -150.98 18.04
N ALA A 313 -6.45 -150.49 19.07
CA ALA A 313 -6.19 -151.24 20.31
C ALA A 313 -7.49 -151.58 21.06
N GLU A 314 -8.51 -150.72 21.03
CA GLU A 314 -9.84 -150.99 21.57
C GLU A 314 -10.59 -152.04 20.75
N LYS A 315 -10.44 -152.06 19.41
CA LYS A 315 -10.98 -153.14 18.56
C LYS A 315 -10.26 -154.46 18.80
N GLU A 316 -8.93 -154.46 18.87
CA GLU A 316 -8.13 -155.66 19.20
C GLU A 316 -8.44 -156.16 20.62
N ALA A 317 -8.64 -155.26 21.58
CA ALA A 317 -9.09 -155.60 22.94
C ALA A 317 -10.57 -156.05 22.99
N ALA A 318 -11.44 -155.51 22.13
CA ALA A 318 -12.83 -155.95 22.01
C ALA A 318 -12.93 -157.33 21.35
N GLU A 319 -12.12 -157.63 20.34
CA GLU A 319 -11.96 -158.98 19.78
C GLU A 319 -11.37 -159.95 20.81
N ALA A 320 -10.34 -159.53 21.55
CA ALA A 320 -9.78 -160.34 22.64
C ALA A 320 -10.82 -160.58 23.75
N ALA A 321 -11.65 -159.58 24.07
CA ALA A 321 -12.77 -159.70 25.00
C ALA A 321 -13.92 -160.54 24.42
N GLU A 322 -14.14 -160.57 23.10
CA GLU A 322 -15.11 -161.45 22.46
C GLU A 322 -14.60 -162.90 22.48
N ARG A 323 -13.33 -163.14 22.18
CA ARG A 323 -12.67 -164.46 22.36
C ARG A 323 -12.75 -164.92 23.82
N ALA A 324 -12.50 -164.02 24.78
CA ALA A 324 -12.66 -164.28 26.20
C ALA A 324 -14.13 -164.54 26.59
N ARG A 325 -15.11 -163.85 25.99
CA ARG A 325 -16.55 -164.11 26.20
C ARG A 325 -16.99 -165.45 25.59
N ARG A 326 -16.48 -165.82 24.41
CA ARG A 326 -16.71 -167.14 23.80
C ARG A 326 -16.11 -168.26 24.67
N ALA A 327 -14.98 -168.03 25.33
CA ALA A 327 -14.42 -168.95 26.32
C ALA A 327 -15.25 -168.98 27.62
N ALA A 328 -15.66 -167.82 28.15
CA ALA A 328 -16.42 -167.71 29.40
C ALA A 328 -17.86 -168.23 29.30
N ALA A 329 -18.44 -168.28 28.09
CA ALA A 329 -19.78 -168.78 27.83
C ALA A 329 -19.99 -170.28 28.18
N MET A 330 -18.94 -171.01 28.53
CA MET A 330 -19.03 -172.41 28.96
C MET A 330 -19.14 -172.64 30.47
N VAL A 331 -19.06 -171.61 31.35
CA VAL A 331 -19.12 -171.81 32.82
C VAL A 331 -20.05 -170.83 33.57
N ALA A 332 -21.17 -171.40 34.03
CA ALA A 332 -21.97 -171.11 35.23
C ALA A 332 -21.94 -169.73 35.97
N LYS A 333 -23.15 -169.12 36.01
CA LYS A 333 -23.88 -168.64 37.21
C LYS A 333 -23.58 -167.25 37.82
N ALA A 334 -24.68 -166.59 38.25
CA ALA A 334 -24.81 -165.23 38.81
C ALA A 334 -24.66 -165.20 40.37
N PRO A 335 -24.91 -164.10 41.15
CA PRO A 335 -25.40 -162.75 40.78
C PRO A 335 -24.82 -161.51 41.55
N ALA A 336 -25.21 -160.29 41.11
CA ALA A 336 -25.39 -159.06 41.93
C ALA A 336 -24.14 -158.46 42.66
N PRO A 337 -24.22 -157.30 43.37
CA PRO A 337 -25.32 -156.32 43.51
C PRO A 337 -24.95 -154.86 43.13
N ALA A 338 -25.89 -153.93 43.32
CA ALA A 338 -25.67 -152.48 43.33
C ALA A 338 -26.35 -151.83 44.55
N PRO A 339 -25.84 -150.69 45.05
CA PRO A 339 -26.70 -149.72 45.74
C PRO A 339 -26.49 -148.25 45.31
N ALA A 340 -27.40 -147.39 45.81
CA ALA A 340 -27.47 -145.91 45.80
C ALA A 340 -26.22 -145.11 45.34
N ARG A 341 -26.29 -144.04 44.54
CA ARG A 341 -27.36 -143.07 44.20
C ARG A 341 -27.96 -142.25 45.36
N ALA A 342 -27.20 -141.27 45.84
CA ALA A 342 -27.71 -139.92 46.13
C ALA A 342 -26.99 -138.93 45.17
N ARG A 343 -27.59 -137.95 44.49
CA ARG A 343 -28.67 -136.98 44.78
C ARG A 343 -28.26 -135.75 45.61
N THR A 344 -27.26 -135.04 45.10
CA THR A 344 -27.34 -133.57 44.89
C THR A 344 -27.20 -133.33 43.37
N GLY A 345 -27.57 -132.21 42.77
CA GLY A 345 -28.21 -130.98 43.27
C GLY A 345 -28.21 -129.96 42.12
N ALA A 346 -29.12 -130.10 41.16
CA ALA A 346 -29.01 -129.42 39.87
C ALA A 346 -29.54 -127.98 39.90
N ALA A 347 -28.68 -127.02 39.55
CA ALA A 347 -29.03 -125.66 39.14
C ALA A 347 -28.15 -125.24 37.96
N ARG A 348 -28.70 -124.52 36.97
CA ARG A 348 -28.19 -124.42 35.59
C ARG A 348 -28.04 -122.95 35.16
N ALA A 349 -26.81 -122.54 34.81
CA ALA A 349 -26.42 -121.28 34.15
C ALA A 349 -26.80 -119.97 34.90
N PRO A 350 -25.89 -118.97 34.92
CA PRO A 350 -25.79 -117.99 33.83
C PRO A 350 -24.35 -117.92 33.22
N ALA A 351 -23.98 -117.06 32.27
CA ALA A 351 -24.65 -115.85 31.74
C ALA A 351 -24.50 -115.65 30.22
N VAL A 352 -25.57 -115.19 29.59
CA VAL A 352 -25.57 -114.15 28.52
C VAL A 352 -25.86 -112.80 29.22
N ALA A 353 -25.60 -111.61 28.69
CA ALA A 353 -25.49 -111.08 27.32
C ALA A 353 -24.19 -110.21 27.16
N ALA A 354 -23.66 -109.84 25.99
CA ALA A 354 -24.24 -109.18 24.79
C ALA A 354 -24.91 -107.82 25.10
N ALA A 355 -24.87 -106.78 24.26
CA ALA A 355 -24.49 -106.66 22.84
C ALA A 355 -23.63 -105.38 22.62
N ALA A 356 -22.93 -105.06 21.52
CA ALA A 356 -23.00 -105.42 20.09
C ALA A 356 -24.14 -104.74 19.26
N ALA A 357 -23.83 -103.65 18.55
CA ALA A 357 -24.65 -103.07 17.47
C ALA A 357 -23.77 -102.22 16.49
N PRO A 358 -23.96 -102.27 15.15
CA PRO A 358 -23.07 -101.58 14.19
C PRO A 358 -23.76 -100.81 13.01
N ALA A 359 -22.93 -100.25 12.12
CA ALA A 359 -23.12 -100.13 10.65
C ALA A 359 -24.07 -99.06 10.04
N ALA A 360 -24.06 -99.00 8.70
CA ALA A 360 -24.66 -98.03 7.74
C ALA A 360 -24.02 -96.61 7.76
N ALA A 361 -23.58 -95.96 6.66
CA ALA A 361 -23.66 -96.14 5.20
C ALA A 361 -25.01 -95.84 4.50
N ALA A 362 -25.11 -94.68 3.82
CA ALA A 362 -25.71 -94.48 2.47
C ALA A 362 -25.77 -93.00 2.00
N THR A 363 -25.32 -92.74 0.76
CA THR A 363 -25.83 -91.82 -0.30
C THR A 363 -26.51 -90.45 -0.02
N GLY A 364 -26.20 -89.45 -0.86
CA GLY A 364 -27.00 -88.24 -1.10
C GLY A 364 -26.12 -86.99 -1.35
N ALA A 365 -25.70 -86.66 -2.58
CA ALA A 365 -26.46 -86.08 -3.71
C ALA A 365 -26.66 -84.54 -3.59
N ALA A 366 -26.48 -83.82 -4.70
CA ALA A 366 -26.26 -82.37 -4.70
C ALA A 366 -27.50 -81.52 -5.05
N VAL A 367 -27.57 -80.30 -4.51
CA VAL A 367 -28.41 -79.20 -4.99
C VAL A 367 -27.58 -77.91 -4.95
N GLY A 368 -27.55 -77.16 -6.05
CA GLY A 368 -26.84 -75.89 -6.16
C GLY A 368 -27.79 -74.68 -6.04
N THR A 369 -27.35 -73.62 -5.36
CA THR A 369 -28.05 -72.33 -5.28
C THR A 369 -27.49 -71.34 -6.32
N PRO A 370 -28.32 -70.67 -7.13
CA PRO A 370 -27.85 -69.69 -8.12
C PRO A 370 -27.49 -68.35 -7.48
N ALA A 371 -26.38 -67.75 -7.92
CA ALA A 371 -25.98 -66.39 -7.56
C ALA A 371 -26.68 -65.32 -8.41
N ALA A 372 -26.85 -64.11 -7.87
CA ALA A 372 -27.63 -63.04 -8.49
C ALA A 372 -26.93 -62.39 -9.70
N VAL A 373 -27.68 -62.25 -10.81
CA VAL A 373 -27.25 -61.54 -12.01
C VAL A 373 -27.59 -60.04 -11.91
N LYS A 374 -26.61 -59.17 -12.15
CA LYS A 374 -26.85 -57.72 -12.31
C LYS A 374 -27.23 -57.39 -13.76
N PRO A 375 -28.23 -56.53 -14.02
CA PRO A 375 -28.50 -56.02 -15.37
C PRO A 375 -27.30 -55.22 -15.91
N THR A 376 -27.02 -55.36 -17.21
CA THR A 376 -26.03 -54.54 -17.91
C THR A 376 -26.71 -53.34 -18.58
N GLU A 377 -26.19 -52.14 -18.33
CA GLU A 377 -26.73 -50.89 -18.87
C GLU A 377 -26.25 -50.68 -20.32
N GLN A 378 -27.15 -50.84 -21.30
CA GLN A 378 -26.83 -50.62 -22.72
C GLN A 378 -26.92 -49.14 -23.08
N ARG A 379 -25.79 -48.55 -23.46
CA ARG A 379 -25.70 -47.15 -23.88
C ARG A 379 -26.03 -47.01 -25.39
N PRO A 380 -26.96 -46.13 -25.80
CA PRO A 380 -27.31 -45.96 -27.21
C PRO A 380 -26.16 -45.34 -28.01
N VAL A 381 -25.93 -45.85 -29.22
CA VAL A 381 -24.91 -45.35 -30.15
C VAL A 381 -25.48 -44.18 -30.96
N ALA A 382 -24.80 -43.04 -30.96
CA ALA A 382 -25.18 -41.88 -31.77
C ALA A 382 -24.82 -42.10 -33.26
N PRO A 383 -25.64 -41.60 -34.21
CA PRO A 383 -25.31 -41.66 -35.63
C PRO A 383 -24.06 -40.81 -35.95
N PRO A 384 -23.25 -41.19 -36.95
CA PRO A 384 -22.00 -40.50 -37.26
C PRO A 384 -22.24 -39.05 -37.71
N PRO A 385 -21.39 -38.10 -37.30
CA PRO A 385 -21.51 -36.71 -37.71
C PRO A 385 -21.28 -36.57 -39.22
N ARG A 386 -22.14 -35.80 -39.89
CA ARG A 386 -21.91 -35.41 -41.29
C ARG A 386 -20.66 -34.51 -41.34
N PRO A 387 -19.81 -34.63 -42.39
CA PRO A 387 -18.57 -33.87 -42.45
C PRO A 387 -18.83 -32.36 -42.40
N PRO A 388 -18.04 -31.57 -41.66
CA PRO A 388 -18.22 -30.13 -41.58
C PRO A 388 -17.99 -29.50 -42.95
N LYS A 389 -18.95 -28.70 -43.42
CA LYS A 389 -18.76 -27.87 -44.61
C LYS A 389 -17.59 -26.91 -44.35
N GLY A 390 -16.72 -26.74 -45.33
CA GLY A 390 -15.54 -25.87 -45.23
C GLY A 390 -15.92 -24.45 -44.79
N LYS A 391 -15.06 -23.83 -43.98
CA LYS A 391 -15.30 -22.50 -43.39
C LYS A 391 -15.32 -21.43 -44.48
N THR A 392 -16.51 -21.08 -44.98
CA THR A 392 -16.71 -19.92 -45.86
C THR A 392 -16.19 -18.66 -45.17
N PRO A 393 -15.50 -17.73 -45.88
CA PRO A 393 -15.08 -16.45 -45.32
C PRO A 393 -16.23 -15.73 -44.59
N PRO A 394 -15.98 -15.03 -43.47
CA PRO A 394 -17.03 -14.32 -42.73
C PRO A 394 -17.60 -13.15 -43.55
N SER A 395 -18.87 -12.79 -43.35
CA SER A 395 -19.50 -11.65 -44.05
C SER A 395 -18.96 -10.30 -43.56
N ARG A 396 -18.46 -10.24 -42.32
CA ARG A 396 -17.83 -9.05 -41.73
C ARG A 396 -16.50 -9.35 -41.05
N ARG A 397 -15.70 -8.31 -40.78
CA ARG A 397 -14.53 -8.42 -39.89
C ARG A 397 -15.02 -8.63 -38.45
N ALA A 398 -14.29 -9.44 -37.68
CA ALA A 398 -14.61 -9.68 -36.27
C ALA A 398 -14.11 -8.52 -35.40
N GLU A 399 -14.98 -7.97 -34.56
CA GLU A 399 -14.66 -6.84 -33.69
C GLU A 399 -14.27 -7.28 -32.27
N PRO A 400 -13.50 -6.48 -31.49
CA PRO A 400 -13.12 -6.84 -30.13
C PRO A 400 -14.32 -6.91 -29.17
N GLY A 401 -14.78 -8.14 -28.91
CA GLY A 401 -15.98 -8.45 -28.13
C GLY A 401 -17.02 -9.28 -28.87
N ASP A 402 -16.88 -9.46 -30.19
CA ASP A 402 -17.70 -10.40 -30.97
C ASP A 402 -17.54 -11.84 -30.48
N ILE A 403 -18.57 -12.65 -30.72
CA ILE A 403 -18.62 -14.09 -30.45
C ILE A 403 -18.53 -14.84 -31.78
N ILE A 404 -17.51 -15.69 -31.94
CA ILE A 404 -17.24 -16.43 -33.18
C ILE A 404 -18.02 -17.74 -33.18
N CYS A 405 -18.94 -17.92 -34.14
CA CYS A 405 -19.72 -19.16 -34.24
C CYS A 405 -18.80 -20.37 -34.51
N GLY A 406 -18.74 -21.31 -33.56
CA GLY A 406 -17.89 -22.51 -33.68
C GLY A 406 -18.20 -23.42 -34.87
N HIS A 407 -19.43 -23.36 -35.42
CA HIS A 407 -19.82 -24.17 -36.57
C HIS A 407 -19.41 -23.57 -37.92
N CYS A 408 -19.73 -22.28 -38.18
CA CYS A 408 -19.49 -21.66 -39.49
C CYS A 408 -18.42 -20.56 -39.51
N GLY A 409 -17.84 -20.17 -38.36
CA GLY A 409 -16.80 -19.15 -38.24
C GLY A 409 -17.26 -17.69 -38.30
N GLU A 410 -18.57 -17.41 -38.42
CA GLU A 410 -19.08 -16.03 -38.52
C GLU A 410 -19.01 -15.28 -37.17
N PRO A 411 -18.46 -14.05 -37.10
CA PRO A 411 -18.59 -13.16 -35.95
C PRO A 411 -20.01 -12.63 -35.71
N ASN A 412 -20.44 -12.64 -34.46
CA ASN A 412 -21.75 -12.16 -34.00
C ASN A 412 -21.57 -11.19 -32.84
N ARG A 413 -22.40 -10.14 -32.78
CA ARG A 413 -22.45 -9.24 -31.62
C ARG A 413 -22.72 -10.03 -30.32
N PRO A 414 -22.11 -9.68 -29.17
CA PRO A 414 -22.20 -10.48 -27.94
C PRO A 414 -23.60 -10.59 -27.32
N GLU A 415 -24.58 -9.79 -27.79
CA GLU A 415 -25.99 -9.86 -27.41
C GLU A 415 -26.79 -10.92 -28.20
N ARG A 416 -26.21 -11.54 -29.23
CA ARG A 416 -26.86 -12.61 -30.01
C ARG A 416 -26.73 -13.97 -29.30
N LYS A 417 -27.83 -14.74 -29.28
CA LYS A 417 -27.87 -16.13 -28.78
C LYS A 417 -27.64 -17.15 -29.90
N PHE A 418 -27.94 -16.78 -31.14
CA PHE A 418 -27.83 -17.62 -32.33
C PHE A 418 -27.02 -16.94 -33.43
N CYS A 419 -26.30 -17.74 -34.21
CA CYS A 419 -25.47 -17.26 -35.31
C CYS A 419 -26.31 -16.67 -36.46
N ARG A 420 -25.97 -15.44 -36.88
CA ARG A 420 -26.62 -14.72 -38.00
C ARG A 420 -26.67 -15.52 -39.31
N ARG A 421 -25.71 -16.41 -39.54
CA ARG A 421 -25.48 -17.10 -40.82
C ARG A 421 -25.98 -18.55 -40.86
N CYS A 422 -26.04 -19.24 -39.72
CA CYS A 422 -26.37 -20.67 -39.69
C CYS A 422 -27.24 -21.11 -38.50
N ALA A 423 -27.83 -20.17 -37.74
CA ALA A 423 -28.71 -20.41 -36.58
C ALA A 423 -28.15 -21.32 -35.46
N THR A 424 -26.87 -21.69 -35.48
CA THR A 424 -26.25 -22.46 -34.39
C THR A 424 -26.23 -21.63 -33.10
N SER A 425 -26.46 -22.29 -31.97
CA SER A 425 -26.26 -21.71 -30.62
C SER A 425 -24.87 -21.07 -30.50
N LEU A 426 -24.83 -19.94 -29.78
CA LEU A 426 -23.58 -19.26 -29.40
C LEU A 426 -23.23 -19.46 -27.92
N ALA A 427 -23.87 -20.41 -27.23
CA ALA A 427 -23.66 -20.65 -25.79
C ALA A 427 -22.22 -21.10 -25.47
N GLU A 428 -21.62 -21.96 -26.30
CA GLU A 428 -20.25 -22.48 -26.15
C GLU A 428 -19.22 -21.73 -27.04
N ALA A 429 -19.60 -20.60 -27.65
CA ALA A 429 -18.81 -19.94 -28.68
C ALA A 429 -17.70 -19.00 -28.12
N GLU A 430 -16.54 -18.95 -28.78
CA GLU A 430 -15.38 -18.19 -28.29
C GLU A 430 -15.54 -16.68 -28.51
N VAL A 431 -15.20 -15.89 -27.48
CA VAL A 431 -15.29 -14.43 -27.49
C VAL A 431 -13.96 -13.80 -27.90
N VAL A 432 -13.99 -12.91 -28.90
CA VAL A 432 -12.82 -12.15 -29.37
C VAL A 432 -12.27 -11.30 -28.23
N LYS A 433 -10.97 -11.45 -27.95
CA LYS A 433 -10.29 -10.89 -26.77
C LYS A 433 -10.26 -9.35 -26.82
N ILE A 434 -11.06 -8.72 -25.97
CA ILE A 434 -11.10 -7.25 -25.80
C ILE A 434 -9.76 -6.74 -25.24
N PRO A 435 -9.15 -5.68 -25.81
CA PRO A 435 -7.89 -5.12 -25.31
C PRO A 435 -8.04 -4.55 -23.89
N LEU A 436 -6.97 -4.69 -23.10
CA LEU A 436 -7.00 -4.55 -21.63
C LEU A 436 -7.56 -3.20 -21.14
N TRP A 437 -7.30 -2.12 -21.87
CA TRP A 437 -7.75 -0.77 -21.50
C TRP A 437 -9.28 -0.61 -21.58
N ARG A 438 -9.95 -1.14 -22.62
CA ARG A 438 -11.43 -1.10 -22.72
C ARG A 438 -12.10 -1.95 -21.64
N ARG A 439 -11.47 -3.07 -21.25
CA ARG A 439 -11.97 -3.98 -20.21
C ARG A 439 -12.11 -3.31 -18.83
N MET A 440 -11.43 -2.19 -18.56
CA MET A 440 -11.58 -1.42 -17.31
C MET A 440 -12.87 -0.60 -17.23
N PHE A 441 -13.48 -0.23 -18.37
CA PHE A 441 -14.70 0.58 -18.41
C PHE A 441 -15.98 -0.26 -18.55
N THR A 442 -15.89 -1.49 -19.07
CA THR A 442 -17.02 -2.41 -19.22
C THR A 442 -17.44 -3.05 -17.89
N ARG A 443 -18.34 -2.39 -17.15
CA ARG A 443 -18.87 -2.86 -15.86
C ARG A 443 -19.80 -4.07 -16.03
N LYS A 444 -19.26 -5.30 -15.93
CA LYS A 444 -20.05 -6.54 -16.01
C LYS A 444 -21.25 -6.50 -15.05
N LYS A 445 -22.47 -6.66 -15.57
CA LYS A 445 -23.65 -7.01 -14.75
C LYS A 445 -23.39 -8.38 -14.11
N LYS A 446 -23.58 -8.52 -12.80
CA LYS A 446 -23.46 -9.82 -12.12
C LYS A 446 -24.64 -10.70 -12.52
N THR A 447 -24.35 -11.84 -13.15
CA THR A 447 -25.26 -12.97 -13.23
C THR A 447 -25.36 -13.60 -11.85
N VAL A 448 -26.54 -13.55 -11.23
CA VAL A 448 -26.83 -14.26 -9.97
C VAL A 448 -27.26 -15.69 -10.31
N ALA A 449 -26.87 -16.67 -9.50
CA ALA A 449 -27.32 -18.05 -9.70
C ALA A 449 -28.83 -18.17 -9.44
N VAL A 450 -29.53 -19.00 -10.22
CA VAL A 450 -30.96 -19.25 -10.01
C VAL A 450 -31.14 -19.97 -8.67
N GLY A 451 -31.63 -19.22 -7.67
CA GLY A 451 -31.82 -19.68 -6.29
C GLY A 451 -31.36 -18.68 -5.23
N GLU A 452 -30.37 -17.82 -5.52
CA GLU A 452 -29.86 -16.84 -4.55
C GLU A 452 -30.75 -15.60 -4.45
N ARG A 453 -31.44 -15.45 -3.32
CA ARG A 453 -32.23 -14.26 -2.97
C ARG A 453 -31.37 -13.28 -2.16
N PRO A 454 -31.13 -12.03 -2.63
CA PRO A 454 -30.39 -11.04 -1.85
C PRO A 454 -31.09 -10.74 -0.51
N GLY A 455 -30.39 -10.98 0.60
CA GLY A 455 -30.95 -10.82 1.94
C GLY A 455 -31.25 -9.35 2.29
N ARG A 456 -32.45 -9.08 2.79
CA ARG A 456 -32.72 -7.85 3.57
C ARG A 456 -31.92 -7.92 4.88
N ALA A 457 -31.30 -6.81 5.28
CA ALA A 457 -30.63 -6.72 6.58
C ALA A 457 -31.65 -6.83 7.72
N GLY A 458 -31.40 -7.77 8.64
CA GLY A 458 -32.11 -7.90 9.92
C GLY A 458 -31.77 -6.79 10.91
N ARG A 459 -32.41 -6.83 12.08
CA ARG A 459 -32.35 -5.78 13.12
C ARG A 459 -31.84 -6.39 14.42
N ASP A 460 -30.57 -6.75 14.43
CA ASP A 460 -29.95 -7.57 15.46
C ASP A 460 -28.70 -6.86 15.99
N GLY A 461 -28.76 -6.40 17.25
CA GLY A 461 -27.83 -5.40 17.77
C GLY A 461 -26.58 -5.96 18.45
N SER A 462 -25.42 -5.85 17.80
CA SER A 462 -24.12 -5.92 18.48
C SER A 462 -23.22 -4.73 18.08
N LYS A 463 -22.82 -3.92 19.08
CA LYS A 463 -22.06 -2.68 18.87
C LYS A 463 -20.55 -2.94 18.79
N ALA A 464 -20.08 -3.44 17.65
CA ALA A 464 -18.67 -3.33 17.29
C ALA A 464 -18.34 -1.88 16.85
N PRO A 465 -17.18 -1.30 17.21
CA PRO A 465 -16.90 0.11 16.96
C PRO A 465 -16.71 0.41 15.46
N ALA A 466 -17.62 1.20 14.91
CA ALA A 466 -17.60 1.63 13.51
C ALA A 466 -16.50 2.68 13.24
N ARG A 467 -15.25 2.23 13.11
CA ARG A 467 -14.13 3.05 12.64
C ARG A 467 -13.41 2.37 11.47
N HIS A 468 -12.80 3.17 10.60
CA HIS A 468 -11.92 2.76 9.51
C HIS A 468 -12.51 1.98 8.30
N ARG A 469 -13.73 2.30 7.85
CA ARG A 469 -14.27 1.83 6.54
C ARG A 469 -14.52 2.91 5.47
N VAL A 470 -14.24 4.19 5.74
CA VAL A 470 -14.38 5.30 4.77
C VAL A 470 -13.08 5.58 3.99
N THR A 471 -11.93 5.31 4.59
CA THR A 471 -10.59 5.78 4.17
C THR A 471 -9.95 5.05 2.97
N LYS A 472 -10.65 4.08 2.36
CA LYS A 472 -10.21 3.41 1.10
C LYS A 472 -10.81 4.02 -0.16
N GLY A 473 -12.08 4.45 -0.13
CA GLY A 473 -12.74 5.05 -1.31
C GLY A 473 -12.17 6.42 -1.68
N ALA A 474 -11.96 7.29 -0.69
CA ALA A 474 -11.35 8.60 -0.90
C ALA A 474 -9.94 8.48 -1.51
N ARG A 475 -9.11 7.54 -1.03
CA ARG A 475 -7.74 7.35 -1.54
C ARG A 475 -7.69 6.86 -2.99
N THR A 476 -8.61 6.00 -3.44
CA THR A 476 -8.68 5.65 -4.87
C THR A 476 -9.18 6.81 -5.71
N ILE A 477 -10.21 7.54 -5.28
CA ILE A 477 -10.73 8.71 -6.01
C ILE A 477 -9.63 9.78 -6.17
N VAL A 478 -8.95 10.16 -5.09
CA VAL A 478 -7.83 11.12 -5.14
C VAL A 478 -6.70 10.62 -6.04
N ARG A 479 -6.32 9.33 -5.97
CA ARG A 479 -5.24 8.78 -6.82
C ARG A 479 -5.60 8.78 -8.30
N TRP A 480 -6.86 8.52 -8.66
CA TRP A 480 -7.34 8.65 -10.05
C TRP A 480 -7.42 10.11 -10.49
N PHE A 481 -7.83 11.03 -9.61
CA PHE A 481 -7.88 12.46 -9.92
C PHE A 481 -6.47 13.04 -10.16
N VAL A 482 -5.49 12.70 -9.31
CA VAL A 482 -4.08 13.07 -9.49
C VAL A 482 -3.51 12.47 -10.78
N ALA A 483 -3.81 11.21 -11.11
CA ALA A 483 -3.37 10.61 -12.36
C ALA A 483 -3.95 11.33 -13.60
N LEU A 484 -5.22 11.71 -13.57
CA LEU A 484 -5.85 12.49 -14.65
C LEU A 484 -5.26 13.89 -14.79
N VAL A 485 -4.98 14.58 -13.68
CA VAL A 485 -4.33 15.91 -13.70
C VAL A 485 -2.90 15.83 -14.25
N LEU A 486 -2.12 14.79 -13.88
CA LEU A 486 -0.78 14.57 -14.43
C LEU A 486 -0.82 14.25 -15.94
N ILE A 487 -1.76 13.44 -16.39
CA ILE A 487 -1.96 13.16 -17.82
C ILE A 487 -2.39 14.43 -18.57
N ALA A 488 -3.27 15.24 -18.00
CA ALA A 488 -3.69 16.51 -18.59
C ALA A 488 -2.51 17.51 -18.69
N MET A 489 -1.68 17.63 -17.65
CA MET A 489 -0.45 18.42 -17.72
C MET A 489 0.52 17.89 -18.78
N MET A 490 0.72 16.57 -18.87
CA MET A 490 1.62 15.98 -19.86
C MET A 490 1.12 16.20 -21.30
N LEU A 491 -0.19 16.09 -21.53
CA LEU A 491 -0.79 16.42 -22.83
C LEU A 491 -0.69 17.92 -23.15
N PHE A 492 -0.82 18.80 -22.14
CA PHE A 492 -0.70 20.24 -22.32
C PHE A 492 0.75 20.68 -22.60
N THR A 493 1.76 20.08 -21.94
CA THR A 493 3.17 20.34 -22.26
C THR A 493 3.59 19.76 -23.60
N ILE A 494 3.07 18.58 -23.99
CA ILE A 494 3.27 18.00 -25.33
C ILE A 494 2.62 18.90 -26.39
N ALA A 495 1.38 19.38 -26.21
CA ALA A 495 0.73 20.30 -27.14
C ALA A 495 1.49 21.64 -27.26
N GLY A 496 1.97 22.19 -26.15
CA GLY A 496 2.83 23.38 -26.13
C GLY A 496 4.17 23.19 -26.85
N ALA A 497 4.76 21.98 -26.77
CA ALA A 497 5.98 21.61 -27.48
C ALA A 497 5.75 21.41 -28.99
N LEU A 498 4.61 20.83 -29.40
CA LEU A 498 4.21 20.71 -30.80
C LEU A 498 3.65 22.03 -31.39
N GLY A 499 3.47 23.08 -30.58
CA GLY A 499 3.08 24.42 -31.03
C GLY A 499 1.61 24.58 -31.46
N VAL A 500 0.76 23.58 -31.22
CA VAL A 500 -0.65 23.60 -31.63
C VAL A 500 -1.52 24.26 -30.56
N GLY A 501 -1.68 25.58 -30.65
CA GLY A 501 -2.63 26.37 -29.85
C GLY A 501 -2.03 27.53 -29.06
N PRO A 502 -2.87 28.42 -28.48
CA PRO A 502 -2.46 29.70 -27.87
C PRO A 502 -1.82 29.54 -26.46
N GLY A 503 -0.87 28.62 -26.30
CA GLY A 503 -0.33 28.21 -25.00
C GLY A 503 0.92 28.95 -24.49
N ARG A 504 1.54 29.84 -25.27
CA ARG A 504 2.88 30.39 -24.95
C ARG A 504 2.90 31.52 -23.89
N GLY A 505 1.76 32.11 -23.56
CA GLY A 505 1.68 33.26 -22.62
C GLY A 505 1.18 32.95 -21.21
N PHE A 506 0.49 31.82 -20.99
CA PHE A 506 -0.31 31.60 -19.77
C PHE A 506 0.42 30.83 -18.64
N ILE A 507 1.74 30.65 -18.75
CA ILE A 507 2.53 29.77 -17.87
C ILE A 507 3.56 30.59 -17.07
N LYS A 508 3.08 31.32 -16.05
CA LYS A 508 3.91 31.78 -14.91
C LYS A 508 3.11 32.06 -13.64
N ASP A 509 2.06 32.87 -13.72
CA ASP A 509 1.51 33.53 -12.50
C ASP A 509 0.36 32.79 -11.77
N LYS A 510 0.08 31.52 -12.11
CA LYS A 510 -1.01 30.73 -11.48
C LYS A 510 -0.63 29.30 -11.04
N LEU A 511 0.65 28.97 -10.94
CA LEU A 511 1.08 27.61 -10.57
C LEU A 511 1.29 27.39 -9.06
N SER A 512 1.89 28.37 -8.36
CA SER A 512 2.33 28.26 -6.95
C SER A 512 1.21 27.84 -6.00
N SER A 513 0.11 28.60 -6.00
CA SER A 513 -1.04 28.44 -5.09
C SER A 513 -1.82 27.12 -5.25
N ILE A 514 -1.58 26.38 -6.34
CA ILE A 514 -2.13 25.04 -6.57
C ILE A 514 -1.12 23.97 -6.15
N THR A 515 0.17 24.14 -6.46
CA THR A 515 1.21 23.16 -6.10
C THR A 515 1.37 22.96 -4.59
N GLU A 516 1.27 24.04 -3.79
CA GLU A 516 1.41 23.95 -2.32
C GLU A 516 0.28 23.16 -1.68
N ARG A 517 -0.98 23.39 -2.11
CA ARG A 517 -2.16 22.68 -1.61
C ARG A 517 -2.15 21.19 -1.93
N VAL A 518 -1.52 20.77 -3.04
CA VAL A 518 -1.33 19.35 -3.36
C VAL A 518 -0.19 18.74 -2.54
N ARG A 519 0.91 19.48 -2.35
CA ARG A 519 2.07 19.00 -1.56
C ARG A 519 1.70 18.73 -0.10
N GLY A 520 0.97 19.65 0.54
CA GLY A 520 0.54 19.50 1.94
C GLY A 520 -0.35 18.28 2.22
N VAL A 521 -1.04 17.73 1.21
CA VAL A 521 -1.93 16.56 1.36
C VAL A 521 -1.22 15.23 1.07
N VAL A 522 -0.15 15.23 0.27
CA VAL A 522 0.54 14.01 -0.19
C VAL A 522 1.89 13.79 0.48
N ALA A 523 2.61 14.87 0.78
CA ALA A 523 3.91 14.88 1.46
C ALA A 523 4.06 16.20 2.24
N PRO A 524 3.33 16.39 3.35
CA PRO A 524 3.49 17.57 4.19
C PRO A 524 4.93 17.66 4.70
N GLN A 525 5.52 18.85 4.61
CA GLN A 525 6.71 19.14 5.40
C GLN A 525 6.27 19.32 6.85
N ILE A 526 6.87 18.54 7.74
CA ILE A 526 6.66 18.64 9.18
C ILE A 526 7.84 19.44 9.71
N ASP A 527 7.67 20.75 9.81
CA ASP A 527 8.69 21.63 10.35
C ASP A 527 8.81 21.42 11.86
N PRO A 528 10.03 21.39 12.43
CA PRO A 528 10.23 21.16 13.85
C PRO A 528 9.80 22.38 14.67
N VAL A 529 8.84 22.21 15.58
CA VAL A 529 8.36 23.27 16.47
C VAL A 529 8.51 22.84 17.92
N ASN A 530 9.34 23.58 18.66
CA ASN A 530 9.52 23.37 20.10
C ASN A 530 8.47 24.16 20.91
N PRO A 531 8.05 23.68 22.09
CA PRO A 531 7.27 24.48 23.02
C PRO A 531 8.04 25.72 23.49
N HIS A 532 7.32 26.78 23.85
CA HIS A 532 7.91 28.03 24.32
C HIS A 532 8.16 28.04 25.84
N ARG A 533 7.35 27.31 26.62
CA ARG A 533 7.49 27.14 28.08
C ARG A 533 6.99 25.76 28.51
N ALA A 534 7.59 25.19 29.55
CA ALA A 534 7.08 24.02 30.25
C ALA A 534 6.72 24.34 31.71
N SER A 535 5.91 23.49 32.33
CA SER A 535 5.71 23.46 33.78
C SER A 535 5.37 22.05 34.24
N SER A 536 5.85 21.65 35.42
CA SER A 536 5.62 20.32 35.97
C SER A 536 4.54 20.34 37.05
N SER A 537 4.00 19.17 37.40
CA SER A 537 3.27 18.97 38.67
C SER A 537 4.21 18.66 39.84
N SER A 538 5.49 18.41 39.56
CA SER A 538 6.54 18.08 40.52
C SER A 538 7.86 17.95 39.75
N GLU A 539 8.94 18.42 40.35
CA GLU A 539 10.29 18.37 39.81
C GLU A 539 11.33 18.25 40.93
N THR A 540 12.47 17.64 40.60
CA THR A 540 13.63 17.51 41.48
C THR A 540 14.56 18.70 41.30
N SER A 541 15.24 19.15 42.36
CA SER A 541 16.24 20.22 42.28
C SER A 541 17.31 19.91 41.23
N GLY A 542 17.63 20.88 40.37
CA GLY A 542 18.51 20.70 39.20
C GLY A 542 17.84 20.11 37.95
N HIS A 543 16.61 19.63 38.05
CA HIS A 543 15.87 18.97 36.95
C HIS A 543 14.45 19.55 36.73
N PRO A 544 14.30 20.88 36.55
CA PRO A 544 13.02 21.55 36.34
C PRO A 544 12.34 21.19 35.02
N ALA A 545 11.06 21.57 34.88
CA ALA A 545 10.24 21.32 33.70
C ALA A 545 10.86 21.79 32.37
N ASP A 546 11.53 22.93 32.33
CA ASP A 546 12.06 23.51 31.08
C ASP A 546 13.23 22.71 30.49
N HIS A 547 13.93 21.89 31.30
CA HIS A 547 14.92 20.91 30.82
C HIS A 547 14.32 19.76 29.98
N ALA A 548 13.02 19.80 29.66
CA ALA A 548 12.38 18.91 28.69
C ALA A 548 12.12 19.59 27.32
N ILE A 549 12.45 20.88 27.17
CA ILE A 549 12.17 21.68 25.96
C ILE A 549 13.31 22.64 25.55
N ASP A 550 14.39 22.71 26.32
CA ASP A 550 15.54 23.60 26.09
C ASP A 550 16.35 23.28 24.81
N GLY A 551 16.25 22.04 24.33
CA GLY A 551 16.91 21.55 23.11
C GLY A 551 18.28 20.89 23.34
N PHE A 552 18.67 20.66 24.60
CA PHE A 552 19.87 19.89 24.94
C PHE A 552 19.52 18.42 25.24
N ASP A 553 20.47 17.52 25.08
CA ASP A 553 20.31 16.07 25.32
C ASP A 553 20.93 15.60 26.64
N ASN A 554 21.70 16.46 27.30
CA ASN A 554 22.34 16.22 28.61
C ASN A 554 21.57 16.81 29.80
N THR A 555 20.62 17.72 29.56
CA THR A 555 19.61 18.16 30.53
C THR A 555 18.40 17.22 30.50
N HIS A 556 17.59 17.23 31.57
CA HIS A 556 16.30 16.54 31.63
C HIS A 556 15.45 17.07 32.79
N TRP A 557 14.12 17.07 32.60
CA TRP A 557 13.16 17.13 33.71
C TRP A 557 13.15 15.78 34.45
N ALA A 558 13.12 15.83 35.79
CA ALA A 558 12.94 14.65 36.64
C ALA A 558 11.86 14.92 37.68
N SER A 559 10.85 14.05 37.75
CA SER A 559 9.77 14.14 38.75
C SER A 559 10.30 14.08 40.17
N GLY A 560 9.82 14.96 41.05
CA GLY A 560 10.04 14.88 42.50
C GLY A 560 9.06 13.95 43.25
N VAL A 561 8.18 13.26 42.52
CA VAL A 561 7.23 12.27 43.08
C VAL A 561 7.20 10.97 42.29
N GLU A 562 6.80 9.91 42.98
CA GLU A 562 6.57 8.56 42.44
C GLU A 562 5.57 8.52 41.28
N VAL A 563 5.72 7.55 40.37
CA VAL A 563 4.85 7.39 39.18
C VAL A 563 3.38 7.14 39.55
N SER A 564 3.13 6.60 40.75
CA SER A 564 1.79 6.40 41.32
C SER A 564 0.99 7.70 41.46
N ALA A 565 1.67 8.82 41.75
CA ALA A 565 1.08 10.16 41.82
C ALA A 565 0.70 10.73 40.43
N ARG A 566 1.12 10.08 39.34
CA ARG A 566 0.94 10.51 37.93
C ARG A 566 1.57 11.88 37.66
N PRO A 567 2.91 12.01 37.80
CA PRO A 567 3.59 13.26 37.50
C PRO A 567 3.33 13.70 36.05
N ALA A 568 3.17 15.00 35.89
CA ALA A 568 2.73 15.64 34.67
C ALA A 568 3.70 16.74 34.24
N LEU A 569 3.87 16.87 32.92
CA LEU A 569 4.57 17.97 32.27
C LEU A 569 3.59 18.67 31.33
N THR A 570 3.53 20.00 31.40
CA THR A 570 2.60 20.83 30.63
C THR A 570 3.39 21.78 29.74
N MET A 571 3.43 21.47 28.45
CA MET A 571 4.21 22.17 27.42
C MET A 571 3.29 23.15 26.69
N THR A 572 3.69 24.41 26.55
CA THR A 572 2.86 25.48 25.97
C THR A 572 3.56 26.16 24.81
N PHE A 573 2.89 26.27 23.67
CA PHE A 573 3.38 26.94 22.46
C PHE A 573 3.00 28.43 22.48
N ALA A 574 3.83 29.28 21.85
CA ALA A 574 3.56 30.72 21.76
C ALA A 574 2.23 30.96 21.00
N GLU A 575 2.07 30.30 19.86
CA GLU A 575 0.89 30.32 19.00
C GLU A 575 0.23 28.92 18.93
N PRO A 576 -1.01 28.78 18.40
CA PRO A 576 -1.64 27.47 18.22
C PRO A 576 -1.05 26.73 17.00
N VAL A 577 -0.54 25.51 17.20
CA VAL A 577 0.18 24.74 16.16
C VAL A 577 -0.57 23.45 15.80
N ASP A 578 -0.54 23.04 14.53
CA ASP A 578 -1.05 21.73 14.09
C ASP A 578 0.05 20.67 14.25
N LEU A 579 -0.15 19.70 15.14
CA LEU A 579 0.86 18.72 15.54
C LEU A 579 0.59 17.35 14.91
N ALA A 580 1.39 17.00 13.88
CA ALA A 580 1.35 15.70 13.21
C ALA A 580 2.32 14.64 13.80
N ARG A 581 3.31 15.09 14.60
CA ARG A 581 4.34 14.25 15.20
C ARG A 581 4.87 14.88 16.49
N VAL A 582 5.28 14.03 17.43
CA VAL A 582 6.03 14.38 18.64
C VAL A 582 7.28 13.50 18.72
N GLY A 583 8.32 13.96 19.41
CA GLY A 583 9.51 13.17 19.67
C GLY A 583 10.02 13.35 21.10
N PHE A 584 10.81 12.38 21.57
CA PHE A 584 11.33 12.31 22.92
C PHE A 584 12.74 11.71 22.95
N HIS A 585 13.64 12.30 23.73
CA HIS A 585 14.65 11.55 24.46
C HIS A 585 14.02 11.09 25.79
N SER A 586 14.37 9.89 26.29
CA SER A 586 13.72 9.30 27.46
C SER A 586 14.73 8.98 28.56
N GLY A 587 14.61 9.66 29.70
CA GLY A 587 15.56 9.52 30.82
C GLY A 587 16.83 10.35 30.65
N ALA A 588 17.71 10.27 31.66
CA ALA A 588 18.97 10.99 31.70
C ALA A 588 20.01 10.46 30.70
N SER A 589 20.91 11.33 30.24
CA SER A 589 22.01 10.98 29.33
C SER A 589 23.06 10.05 29.95
N GLY A 590 23.71 9.23 29.12
CA GLY A 590 24.90 8.46 29.48
C GLY A 590 24.68 7.49 30.66
N ASP A 591 25.66 7.44 31.56
CA ASP A 591 25.69 6.57 32.74
C ASP A 591 24.46 6.68 33.66
N ALA A 592 23.76 7.81 33.64
CA ALA A 592 22.56 8.04 34.44
C ALA A 592 21.32 7.35 33.88
N PHE A 593 21.28 7.05 32.58
CA PHE A 593 20.14 6.45 31.87
C PHE A 593 19.60 5.21 32.60
N ARG A 594 20.47 4.22 32.86
CA ARG A 594 20.07 2.97 33.51
C ARG A 594 19.78 3.13 35.00
N LYS A 595 20.46 4.05 35.67
CA LYS A 595 20.38 4.27 37.14
C LYS A 595 19.07 4.93 37.57
N GLN A 596 18.48 5.78 36.72
CA GLN A 596 17.21 6.46 36.98
C GLN A 596 16.01 5.72 36.36
N ALA A 597 14.80 5.96 36.88
CA ALA A 597 13.57 5.46 36.27
C ALA A 597 13.19 6.28 35.03
N ARG A 598 12.70 5.61 33.97
CA ARG A 598 12.48 6.21 32.63
C ARG A 598 11.04 6.02 32.16
N PRO A 599 10.35 7.02 31.56
CA PRO A 599 8.96 6.85 31.10
C PRO A 599 8.78 5.67 30.13
N LYS A 600 7.83 4.77 30.44
CA LYS A 600 7.44 3.62 29.61
C LYS A 600 6.14 3.89 28.86
N GLU A 601 5.12 4.31 29.58
CA GLU A 601 3.82 4.70 29.02
C GLU A 601 3.57 6.15 29.41
N ILE A 602 3.19 6.97 28.44
CA ILE A 602 2.77 8.35 28.63
C ILE A 602 1.41 8.59 27.97
N ARG A 603 0.65 9.52 28.53
CA ARG A 603 -0.60 10.02 27.94
C ARG A 603 -0.45 11.50 27.64
N LEU A 604 -0.52 11.87 26.37
CA LEU A 604 -0.68 13.26 25.96
C LEU A 604 -2.17 13.63 25.99
N LEU A 605 -2.46 14.81 26.53
CA LEU A 605 -3.78 15.45 26.54
C LEU A 605 -3.69 16.79 25.81
N PHE A 606 -4.65 17.05 24.94
CA PHE A 606 -4.73 18.28 24.14
C PHE A 606 -5.96 19.13 24.55
N PRO A 607 -6.03 20.43 24.23
CA PRO A 607 -7.05 21.35 24.75
C PRO A 607 -8.45 21.11 24.19
N ASP A 608 -8.55 20.39 23.06
CA ASP A 608 -9.80 19.93 22.44
C ASP A 608 -10.38 18.67 23.12
N GLY A 609 -9.71 18.14 24.15
CA GLY A 609 -10.09 16.91 24.84
C GLY A 609 -9.64 15.62 24.14
N THR A 610 -8.90 15.71 23.03
CA THR A 610 -8.26 14.53 22.43
C THR A 610 -7.09 14.04 23.30
N ARG A 611 -6.70 12.78 23.09
CA ARG A 611 -5.59 12.15 23.82
C ARG A 611 -4.83 11.17 22.94
N SER A 612 -3.52 11.09 23.17
CA SER A 612 -2.65 10.09 22.57
C SER A 612 -1.95 9.29 23.68
N ASP A 613 -2.23 7.99 23.74
CA ASP A 613 -1.52 7.06 24.62
C ASP A 613 -0.31 6.51 23.84
N LEU A 614 0.90 6.78 24.33
CA LEU A 614 2.17 6.44 23.68
C LEU A 614 2.98 5.51 24.59
N GLN A 615 3.61 4.50 23.99
CA GLN A 615 4.53 3.60 24.68
C GLN A 615 5.94 3.83 24.13
N LEU A 616 6.84 4.26 25.00
CA LEU A 616 8.25 4.51 24.71
C LEU A 616 9.04 3.21 24.83
N LYS A 617 10.12 3.10 24.06
CA LYS A 617 11.12 2.03 24.17
C LYS A 617 12.17 2.43 25.21
N ASP A 618 12.79 1.41 25.82
CA ASP A 618 13.88 1.57 26.77
C ASP A 618 15.23 1.80 26.05
N VAL A 619 15.34 2.92 25.32
CA VAL A 619 16.55 3.34 24.58
C VAL A 619 16.81 4.85 24.78
N PRO A 620 18.09 5.29 24.81
CA PRO A 620 18.45 6.70 24.92
C PRO A 620 18.25 7.49 23.62
N ASP A 621 18.20 6.78 22.48
CA ASP A 621 18.03 7.35 21.15
C ASP A 621 16.72 8.15 21.02
N PHE A 622 16.72 9.15 20.15
CA PHE A 622 15.53 9.96 19.86
C PHE A 622 14.40 9.10 19.25
N GLN A 623 13.24 9.09 19.89
CA GLN A 623 12.06 8.34 19.46
C GLN A 623 10.98 9.29 18.94
N THR A 624 10.31 8.94 17.84
CA THR A 624 9.21 9.75 17.29
C THR A 624 7.91 8.98 17.16
N PHE A 625 6.80 9.69 17.39
CA PHE A 625 5.45 9.15 17.41
C PHE A 625 4.53 10.06 16.60
N ASN A 626 3.73 9.48 15.69
CA ASN A 626 2.72 10.26 14.98
C ASN A 626 1.55 10.57 15.92
N ILE A 627 1.09 11.81 15.89
CA ILE A 627 -0.06 12.32 16.65
C ILE A 627 -0.96 13.11 15.70
N ASP A 628 -2.16 13.48 16.15
CA ASP A 628 -3.14 14.21 15.36
C ASP A 628 -3.85 15.18 16.31
N ALA A 629 -3.38 16.43 16.36
CA ALA A 629 -3.94 17.49 17.19
C ALA A 629 -3.90 18.83 16.43
N THR A 630 -5.07 19.44 16.24
CA THR A 630 -5.25 20.68 15.46
C THR A 630 -5.27 21.90 16.38
N ARG A 631 -4.53 22.97 16.04
CA ARG A 631 -4.42 24.24 16.78
C ARG A 631 -4.08 24.04 18.27
N ALA A 632 -3.21 23.06 18.56
CA ALA A 632 -2.72 22.80 19.90
C ALA A 632 -1.85 23.96 20.39
N ARG A 633 -2.35 24.73 21.35
CA ARG A 633 -1.55 25.74 22.08
C ARG A 633 -0.86 25.18 23.33
N GLN A 634 -1.31 24.03 23.82
CA GLN A 634 -0.78 23.36 25.00
C GLN A 634 -0.89 21.84 24.83
N VAL A 635 0.08 21.10 25.37
CA VAL A 635 0.08 19.64 25.47
C VAL A 635 0.43 19.27 26.91
N ARG A 636 -0.42 18.47 27.56
CA ARG A 636 -0.14 17.94 28.90
C ARG A 636 0.21 16.46 28.83
N LEU A 637 1.48 16.15 29.04
CA LEU A 637 2.01 14.81 29.20
C LEU A 637 1.76 14.32 30.63
N LEU A 638 1.23 13.12 30.78
CA LEU A 638 1.11 12.40 32.05
C LEU A 638 1.94 11.12 31.98
N VAL A 639 2.85 10.90 32.92
CA VAL A 639 3.54 9.60 33.04
C VAL A 639 2.57 8.57 33.61
N ARG A 640 2.53 7.37 33.01
CA ARG A 640 1.57 6.30 33.36
C ARG A 640 2.24 5.08 33.95
N SER A 641 3.40 4.70 33.43
CA SER A 641 4.31 3.71 34.01
C SER A 641 5.76 4.04 33.60
N VAL A 642 6.73 3.45 34.29
CA VAL A 642 8.17 3.64 34.04
C VAL A 642 8.88 2.29 33.85
N HIS A 643 9.99 2.33 33.12
CA HIS A 643 11.08 1.36 33.26
C HIS A 643 11.83 1.65 34.56
N PRO A 644 12.15 0.64 35.38
CA PRO A 644 12.89 0.85 36.62
C PRO A 644 14.34 1.31 36.35
N GLY A 645 14.90 2.01 37.33
CA GLY A 645 16.34 2.17 37.46
C GLY A 645 16.99 0.86 37.97
N SER A 646 18.29 0.69 37.67
CA SER A 646 19.14 -0.42 38.11
C SER A 646 20.31 0.07 38.97
#